data_AF-A0A7X3MJ95-F1
#
_entry.id   AF-A0A7X3MJ95-F1
#
_cell.length_a   1.000
_cell.length_b   1.000
_cell.length_c   1.000
_cell.angle_alpha   90.00
_cell.angle_beta   90.00
_cell.angle_gamma   90.00
#
_symmetry.space_group_name_H-M   'P 1'
#
loop_
_entity.id
_entity.type
_entity.pdbx_description
1 polymer ?
#
loop_
_entity_poly.entity_id
_entity_poly.type
_entity_poly.pdbx_seq_one_letter_code
_entity_poly.pdbx_strand_id
1 'polypeptide(L)'
;MIDERYELAVGRIRQMMVEDTVEAPFREFFQKTAEFVLMIHEVKALIADGTYKKLELAKLEEWNHRLYEDILPDAYGTSYGNPAYAVSQLGEEYGQLLSFLYTELRGCIAYVFEQKTEYLDILFELLIEIYNQFEAGEPEADRIKESIYWYASDYCDVFAADRVRVQIDPSESFAVDMVQNCELEDLRYLYQFGEYISENELRTARHLLELPKEVIQKMADVYTEGYRKGFVNTGKDLSKKEVVDIRYVLGFERVVRQAIQNFKVMGLQPVLYRAGVSVLTKRGQSKVGYYGAIANKQFEYDHRNDQALFLDKKFVERKLEVIKTTFEHHKEMAGKYAGPACIDMFGEEPFIPQQKEEVIKLTKKQEELQVQFYSRQGQIMNQYIRGDERSFTIISYPVPEIGEKYEEIFDEIIRINTLDSKTYEKVQQAMIDALDQGEYVHILGGGKNRTDLKVRIHEIDNPEKETAFENCVADVNIPVGEVFTSPVLEGTNGVLHVSKVYLHELQYQDLEITFKDGMIQDYRCSNFDEENKNREYIYDNILHKHPTLPLGEFAIGTNTTAYVAAKKYGIEEKLTILIAEKMGPHFAVGDTCYSWSEEVRVFNPNGKEIIAKDNSVSILRKEDVSKAYYQCHTDITIPYEELKRIDVITRDGCKLAILEDGRFVLAGTEILNEPLINGDK
;
A
#
# COMPACT_ATOMS: atom_id res chain seq x y z
N MET A 1 1.33 -2.69 -37.91
CA MET A 1 1.17 -4.10 -37.51
C MET A 1 0.27 -4.21 -36.30
N ILE A 2 0.55 -3.52 -35.18
CA ILE A 2 -0.31 -3.55 -33.97
C ILE A 2 -1.72 -2.96 -34.26
N ASP A 3 -1.82 -1.76 -34.86
CA ASP A 3 -3.14 -1.17 -35.17
C ASP A 3 -3.97 -2.03 -36.13
N GLU A 4 -3.32 -2.74 -37.05
CA GLU A 4 -3.99 -3.65 -38.00
C GLU A 4 -4.52 -4.90 -37.29
N ARG A 5 -3.73 -5.51 -36.39
CA ARG A 5 -4.17 -6.63 -35.55
C ARG A 5 -5.34 -6.22 -34.66
N TYR A 6 -5.23 -5.05 -34.02
CA TYR A 6 -6.27 -4.50 -33.17
C TYR A 6 -7.61 -4.35 -33.92
N GLU A 7 -7.60 -3.74 -35.11
CA GLU A 7 -8.81 -3.57 -35.91
C GLU A 7 -9.39 -4.91 -36.41
N LEU A 8 -8.54 -5.90 -36.73
CA LEU A 8 -8.98 -7.26 -37.06
C LEU A 8 -9.62 -7.95 -35.86
N ALA A 9 -9.04 -7.82 -34.67
CA ALA A 9 -9.57 -8.37 -33.43
C ALA A 9 -10.93 -7.76 -33.09
N VAL A 10 -11.07 -6.43 -33.15
CA VAL A 10 -12.35 -5.72 -32.98
C VAL A 10 -13.37 -6.19 -34.03
N GLY A 11 -12.94 -6.38 -35.28
CA GLY A 11 -13.77 -6.93 -36.35
C GLY A 11 -14.34 -8.32 -36.01
N ARG A 12 -13.50 -9.23 -35.48
CA ARG A 12 -13.92 -10.57 -35.04
C ARG A 12 -14.86 -10.51 -33.84
N ILE A 13 -14.54 -9.69 -32.84
CA ILE A 13 -15.37 -9.54 -31.64
C ILE A 13 -16.75 -8.97 -31.98
N ARG A 14 -16.85 -8.09 -32.97
CA ARG A 14 -18.14 -7.62 -33.48
C ARG A 14 -19.00 -8.75 -34.06
N GLN A 15 -18.40 -9.78 -34.65
CA GLN A 15 -19.12 -10.95 -35.16
C GLN A 15 -19.62 -11.85 -34.02
N MET A 16 -18.82 -12.01 -32.95
CA MET A 16 -19.19 -12.79 -31.74
C MET A 16 -20.53 -12.33 -31.13
N MET A 17 -20.90 -11.06 -31.29
CA MET A 17 -22.18 -10.51 -30.80
C MET A 17 -23.42 -11.14 -31.46
N VAL A 18 -23.31 -11.53 -32.73
CA VAL A 18 -24.47 -11.92 -33.56
C VAL A 18 -24.44 -13.39 -33.99
N GLU A 19 -23.28 -14.03 -33.90
CA GLU A 19 -23.12 -15.45 -34.23
C GLU A 19 -23.72 -16.35 -33.14
N ASP A 20 -24.21 -17.51 -33.57
CA ASP A 20 -24.78 -18.55 -32.72
C ASP A 20 -23.89 -19.82 -32.68
N THR A 21 -22.60 -19.66 -33.01
CA THR A 21 -21.62 -20.76 -33.12
C THR A 21 -21.23 -21.36 -31.76
N VAL A 22 -21.30 -20.59 -30.67
CA VAL A 22 -21.12 -21.08 -29.29
C VAL A 22 -22.49 -21.41 -28.67
N GLU A 23 -22.62 -22.50 -27.94
CA GLU A 23 -23.88 -22.90 -27.27
C GLU A 23 -24.13 -22.12 -25.96
N ALA A 24 -25.40 -22.03 -25.55
CA ALA A 24 -25.75 -21.52 -24.21
C ALA A 24 -25.36 -22.56 -23.14
N PRO A 25 -24.88 -22.15 -21.95
CA PRO A 25 -24.89 -20.79 -21.41
C PRO A 25 -23.67 -19.92 -21.78
N PHE A 26 -22.62 -20.47 -22.39
CA PHE A 26 -21.37 -19.75 -22.67
C PHE A 26 -21.54 -18.59 -23.67
N ARG A 27 -22.47 -18.72 -24.62
CA ARG A 27 -22.80 -17.65 -25.57
C ARG A 27 -23.11 -16.33 -24.87
N GLU A 28 -23.86 -16.35 -23.77
CA GLU A 28 -24.25 -15.13 -23.05
C GLU A 28 -23.04 -14.44 -22.43
N PHE A 29 -22.09 -15.21 -21.90
CA PHE A 29 -20.82 -14.68 -21.40
C PHE A 29 -20.03 -13.96 -22.50
N PHE A 30 -19.86 -14.61 -23.66
CA PHE A 30 -19.07 -14.03 -24.76
C PHE A 30 -19.75 -12.82 -25.40
N GLN A 31 -21.08 -12.79 -25.47
CA GLN A 31 -21.82 -11.61 -25.92
C GLN A 31 -21.64 -10.44 -24.96
N LYS A 32 -21.72 -10.67 -23.63
CA LYS A 32 -21.47 -9.60 -22.66
C LYS A 32 -20.03 -9.07 -22.71
N THR A 33 -19.02 -9.95 -22.83
CA THR A 33 -17.62 -9.50 -22.93
C THR A 33 -17.32 -8.80 -24.26
N ALA A 34 -17.91 -9.26 -25.36
CA ALA A 34 -17.82 -8.58 -26.65
C ALA A 34 -18.46 -7.19 -26.62
N GLU A 35 -19.62 -7.03 -25.98
CA GLU A 35 -20.27 -5.73 -25.77
C GLU A 35 -19.36 -4.76 -25.01
N PHE A 36 -18.75 -5.22 -23.91
CA PHE A 36 -17.80 -4.42 -23.15
C PHE A 36 -16.57 -4.03 -23.98
N VAL A 37 -15.97 -4.95 -24.73
CA VAL A 37 -14.83 -4.65 -25.61
C VAL A 37 -15.19 -3.61 -26.69
N LEU A 38 -16.37 -3.72 -27.29
CA LEU A 38 -16.85 -2.74 -28.27
C LEU A 38 -17.09 -1.37 -27.62
N MET A 39 -17.50 -1.32 -26.36
CA MET A 39 -17.58 -0.08 -25.58
C MET A 39 -16.18 0.53 -25.37
N ILE A 40 -15.16 -0.27 -25.06
CA ILE A 40 -13.77 0.22 -24.97
C ILE A 40 -13.29 0.80 -26.32
N HIS A 41 -13.63 0.14 -27.43
CA HIS A 41 -13.31 0.65 -28.76
C HIS A 41 -14.02 1.98 -29.07
N GLU A 42 -15.28 2.15 -28.63
CA GLU A 42 -16.01 3.41 -28.73
C GLU A 42 -15.29 4.53 -27.94
N VAL A 43 -14.88 4.25 -26.70
CA VAL A 43 -14.09 5.21 -25.89
C VAL A 43 -12.76 5.55 -26.56
N LYS A 44 -12.05 4.57 -27.13
CA LYS A 44 -10.81 4.80 -27.88
C LYS A 44 -11.00 5.81 -29.02
N ALA A 45 -12.09 5.66 -29.79
CA ALA A 45 -12.41 6.56 -30.88
C ALA A 45 -12.68 7.99 -30.38
N LEU A 46 -13.47 8.13 -29.30
CA LEU A 46 -13.77 9.42 -28.67
C LEU A 46 -12.52 10.10 -28.08
N ILE A 47 -11.57 9.34 -27.56
CA ILE A 47 -10.28 9.88 -27.09
C ILE A 47 -9.43 10.34 -28.27
N ALA A 48 -9.31 9.50 -29.31
CA ALA A 48 -8.47 9.77 -30.46
C ALA A 48 -8.90 11.01 -31.27
N ASP A 49 -10.21 11.25 -31.40
CA ASP A 49 -10.74 12.44 -32.08
C ASP A 49 -10.88 13.68 -31.16
N GLY A 50 -10.58 13.52 -29.87
CA GLY A 50 -10.64 14.57 -28.86
C GLY A 50 -12.05 14.96 -28.42
N THR A 51 -13.08 14.18 -28.78
CA THR A 51 -14.46 14.39 -28.34
C THR A 51 -14.61 14.11 -26.85
N TYR A 52 -13.99 13.04 -26.34
CA TYR A 52 -14.11 12.62 -24.94
C TYR A 52 -13.74 13.77 -23.97
N LYS A 53 -12.59 14.43 -24.19
CA LYS A 53 -12.12 15.57 -23.38
C LYS A 53 -13.07 16.77 -23.37
N LYS A 54 -13.92 16.91 -24.40
CA LYS A 54 -14.84 18.06 -24.57
C LYS A 54 -16.24 17.77 -24.03
N LEU A 55 -16.53 16.55 -23.59
CA LEU A 55 -17.82 16.21 -23.03
C LEU A 55 -18.11 17.08 -21.79
N GLU A 56 -19.41 17.33 -21.58
CA GLU A 56 -19.90 17.94 -20.35
C GLU A 56 -19.69 16.98 -19.17
N LEU A 57 -19.53 17.54 -17.96
CA LEU A 57 -19.25 16.76 -16.75
C LEU A 57 -20.24 15.60 -16.55
N ALA A 58 -21.54 15.86 -16.67
CA ALA A 58 -22.57 14.83 -16.54
C ALA A 58 -22.41 13.68 -17.56
N LYS A 59 -21.90 13.95 -18.77
CA LYS A 59 -21.63 12.91 -19.76
C LYS A 59 -20.37 12.11 -19.45
N LEU A 60 -19.36 12.75 -18.85
CA LEU A 60 -18.18 12.04 -18.34
C LEU A 60 -18.54 11.13 -17.15
N GLU A 61 -19.41 11.60 -16.26
CA GLU A 61 -19.99 10.80 -15.16
C GLU A 61 -20.77 9.59 -15.69
N GLU A 62 -21.64 9.79 -16.69
CA GLU A 62 -22.35 8.68 -17.36
C GLU A 62 -21.39 7.65 -17.96
N TRP A 63 -20.34 8.11 -18.66
CA TRP A 63 -19.32 7.21 -19.22
C TRP A 63 -18.55 6.46 -18.14
N ASN A 64 -18.15 7.14 -17.06
CA ASN A 64 -17.44 6.53 -15.95
C ASN A 64 -18.30 5.47 -15.27
N HIS A 65 -19.58 5.75 -15.00
CA HIS A 65 -20.49 4.76 -14.45
C HIS A 65 -20.64 3.55 -15.38
N ARG A 66 -20.94 3.79 -16.67
CA ARG A 66 -21.14 2.73 -17.68
C ARG A 66 -19.92 1.81 -17.81
N LEU A 67 -18.71 2.33 -17.68
CA LEU A 67 -17.48 1.54 -17.74
C LEU A 67 -17.28 0.60 -16.54
N TYR A 68 -17.96 0.84 -15.42
CA TYR A 68 -17.82 0.07 -14.17
C TYR A 68 -19.12 -0.60 -13.70
N GLU A 69 -20.25 -0.31 -14.34
CA GLU A 69 -21.62 -0.57 -13.85
C GLU A 69 -21.86 -1.99 -13.35
N ASP A 70 -21.32 -2.96 -14.07
CA ASP A 70 -21.50 -4.39 -13.91
C ASP A 70 -20.69 -4.97 -12.75
N ILE A 71 -19.67 -4.26 -12.26
CA ILE A 71 -18.90 -4.68 -11.08
C ILE A 71 -19.19 -3.82 -9.85
N LEU A 72 -20.01 -2.79 -9.96
CA LEU A 72 -20.42 -1.98 -8.80
C LEU A 72 -21.19 -2.84 -7.78
N PRO A 73 -21.15 -2.50 -6.47
CA PRO A 73 -21.68 -3.34 -5.41
C PRO A 73 -23.12 -3.84 -5.64
N ASP A 74 -24.00 -2.97 -6.16
CA ASP A 74 -25.42 -3.30 -6.40
C ASP A 74 -25.63 -4.31 -7.55
N ALA A 75 -24.74 -4.32 -8.55
CA ALA A 75 -24.82 -5.22 -9.70
C ALA A 75 -23.95 -6.47 -9.55
N TYR A 76 -22.96 -6.43 -8.65
CA TYR A 76 -21.91 -7.44 -8.53
C TYR A 76 -22.44 -8.86 -8.27
N GLY A 77 -23.57 -8.99 -7.58
CA GLY A 77 -24.22 -10.29 -7.35
C GLY A 77 -24.61 -11.06 -8.62
N THR A 78 -24.72 -10.36 -9.76
CA THR A 78 -25.10 -10.92 -11.07
C THR A 78 -24.06 -10.69 -12.16
N SER A 79 -22.85 -10.33 -11.76
CA SER A 79 -21.72 -10.06 -12.64
C SER A 79 -20.94 -11.33 -12.95
N TYR A 80 -20.45 -11.48 -14.19
CA TYR A 80 -19.46 -12.53 -14.47
C TYR A 80 -18.09 -12.27 -13.82
N GLY A 81 -17.84 -11.03 -13.35
CA GLY A 81 -16.73 -10.73 -12.45
C GLY A 81 -16.93 -11.22 -11.01
N ASN A 82 -18.07 -11.84 -10.67
CA ASN A 82 -18.28 -12.49 -9.39
C ASN A 82 -18.12 -14.01 -9.55
N PRO A 83 -17.07 -14.63 -8.99
CA PRO A 83 -16.81 -16.05 -9.17
C PRO A 83 -18.00 -16.94 -8.79
N ALA A 84 -18.74 -16.61 -7.73
CA ALA A 84 -19.92 -17.37 -7.32
C ALA A 84 -21.04 -17.31 -8.38
N TYR A 85 -21.27 -16.14 -8.97
CA TYR A 85 -22.24 -16.01 -10.05
C TYR A 85 -21.75 -16.75 -11.31
N ALA A 86 -20.51 -16.54 -11.73
CA ALA A 86 -19.94 -17.19 -12.90
C ALA A 86 -19.99 -18.73 -12.80
N VAL A 87 -19.64 -19.30 -11.64
CA VAL A 87 -19.75 -20.74 -11.38
C VAL A 87 -21.20 -21.22 -11.41
N SER A 88 -22.14 -20.45 -10.84
CA SER A 88 -23.56 -20.82 -10.87
C SER A 88 -24.13 -20.91 -12.29
N GLN A 89 -23.61 -20.11 -13.22
CA GLN A 89 -24.10 -20.02 -14.60
C GLN A 89 -23.35 -20.96 -15.56
N LEU A 90 -22.04 -21.13 -15.35
CA LEU A 90 -21.14 -21.75 -16.33
C LEU A 90 -20.52 -23.07 -15.83
N GLY A 91 -20.84 -23.48 -14.60
CA GLY A 91 -20.20 -24.61 -13.93
C GLY A 91 -18.88 -24.23 -13.24
N GLU A 92 -18.41 -25.07 -12.33
CA GLU A 92 -17.27 -24.77 -11.45
C GLU A 92 -15.99 -24.46 -12.22
N GLU A 93 -15.54 -25.36 -13.09
CA GLU A 93 -14.27 -25.19 -13.80
C GLU A 93 -14.30 -24.00 -14.79
N TYR A 94 -15.34 -23.89 -15.62
CA TYR A 94 -15.43 -22.80 -16.60
C TYR A 94 -15.73 -21.46 -15.95
N GLY A 95 -16.60 -21.43 -14.93
CA GLY A 95 -16.97 -20.22 -14.23
C GLY A 95 -15.76 -19.51 -13.63
N GLN A 96 -14.84 -20.24 -13.02
CA GLN A 96 -13.60 -19.68 -12.48
C GLN A 96 -12.70 -19.09 -13.59
N LEU A 97 -12.46 -19.84 -14.67
CA LEU A 97 -11.58 -19.41 -15.77
C LEU A 97 -12.14 -18.22 -16.54
N LEU A 98 -13.45 -18.21 -16.78
CA LEU A 98 -14.12 -17.14 -17.51
C LEU A 98 -14.33 -15.90 -16.62
N SER A 99 -14.49 -16.06 -15.30
CA SER A 99 -14.47 -14.94 -14.36
C SER A 99 -13.10 -14.27 -14.30
N PHE A 100 -12.01 -15.05 -14.35
CA PHE A 100 -10.66 -14.52 -14.53
C PHE A 100 -10.52 -13.70 -15.81
N LEU A 101 -10.92 -14.27 -16.97
CA LEU A 101 -10.86 -13.57 -18.26
C LEU A 101 -11.66 -12.26 -18.22
N TYR A 102 -12.85 -12.30 -17.61
CA TYR A 102 -13.69 -11.13 -17.41
C TYR A 102 -12.94 -10.02 -16.67
N THR A 103 -12.32 -10.37 -15.55
CA THR A 103 -11.54 -9.44 -14.71
C THR A 103 -10.32 -8.89 -15.43
N GLU A 104 -9.59 -9.72 -16.19
CA GLU A 104 -8.42 -9.25 -16.93
C GLU A 104 -8.81 -8.27 -18.05
N LEU A 105 -9.95 -8.48 -18.72
CA LEU A 105 -10.50 -7.55 -19.69
C LEU A 105 -10.86 -6.19 -19.08
N ARG A 106 -11.21 -6.09 -17.79
CA ARG A 106 -11.47 -4.81 -17.12
C ARG A 106 -10.27 -3.88 -17.12
N GLY A 107 -9.05 -4.43 -17.17
CA GLY A 107 -7.82 -3.65 -17.33
C GLY A 107 -7.81 -2.80 -18.62
N CYS A 108 -8.61 -3.16 -19.63
CA CYS A 108 -8.73 -2.40 -20.88
C CYS A 108 -9.20 -0.96 -20.67
N ILE A 109 -9.91 -0.67 -19.57
CA ILE A 109 -10.28 0.71 -19.21
C ILE A 109 -9.01 1.53 -19.01
N ALA A 110 -8.06 1.10 -18.17
CA ALA A 110 -6.82 1.83 -17.99
C ALA A 110 -6.03 1.98 -19.31
N TYR A 111 -5.93 0.89 -20.07
CA TYR A 111 -5.10 0.84 -21.28
C TYR A 111 -5.63 1.73 -22.41
N VAL A 112 -6.95 1.94 -22.53
CA VAL A 112 -7.50 2.83 -23.56
C VAL A 112 -7.17 4.30 -23.28
N PHE A 113 -7.22 4.73 -22.01
CA PHE A 113 -6.86 6.09 -21.61
C PHE A 113 -5.35 6.35 -21.69
N GLU A 114 -4.53 5.35 -21.33
CA GLU A 114 -3.07 5.41 -21.46
C GLU A 114 -2.59 5.14 -22.91
N GLN A 115 -3.51 4.93 -23.85
CA GLN A 115 -3.25 4.68 -25.27
C GLN A 115 -2.36 3.45 -25.53
N LYS A 116 -2.40 2.45 -24.65
CA LYS A 116 -1.66 1.18 -24.76
C LYS A 116 -2.38 0.20 -25.68
N THR A 117 -2.42 0.51 -26.98
CA THR A 117 -3.15 -0.30 -28.00
C THR A 117 -2.65 -1.76 -28.06
N GLU A 118 -1.35 -1.99 -27.84
CA GLU A 118 -0.79 -3.35 -27.77
C GLU A 118 -1.43 -4.19 -26.65
N TYR A 119 -1.71 -3.59 -25.50
CA TYR A 119 -2.29 -4.31 -24.37
C TYR A 119 -3.75 -4.66 -24.64
N LEU A 120 -4.48 -3.78 -25.33
CA LEU A 120 -5.84 -4.05 -25.79
C LEU A 120 -5.84 -5.22 -26.79
N ASP A 121 -4.95 -5.18 -27.79
CA ASP A 121 -4.81 -6.22 -28.81
C ASP A 121 -4.55 -7.60 -28.17
N ILE A 122 -3.59 -7.67 -27.24
CA ILE A 122 -3.26 -8.90 -26.50
C ILE A 122 -4.49 -9.50 -25.80
N LEU A 123 -5.26 -8.68 -25.08
CA LEU A 123 -6.43 -9.16 -24.34
C LEU A 123 -7.58 -9.55 -25.26
N PHE A 124 -7.73 -8.85 -26.38
CA PHE A 124 -8.74 -9.17 -27.39
C PHE A 124 -8.41 -10.48 -28.09
N GLU A 125 -7.13 -10.74 -28.39
CA GLU A 125 -6.67 -12.01 -28.93
C GLU A 125 -6.91 -13.16 -27.96
N LEU A 126 -6.65 -12.98 -26.65
CA LEU A 126 -6.97 -13.99 -25.64
C LEU A 126 -8.48 -14.31 -25.60
N LEU A 127 -9.33 -13.28 -25.63
CA LEU A 127 -10.79 -13.45 -25.69
C LEU A 127 -11.22 -14.24 -26.94
N ILE A 128 -10.68 -13.87 -28.11
CA ILE A 128 -10.97 -14.54 -29.39
C ILE A 128 -10.47 -15.99 -29.37
N GLU A 129 -9.26 -16.23 -28.84
CA GLU A 129 -8.69 -17.58 -28.75
C GLU A 129 -9.59 -18.49 -27.91
N ILE A 130 -10.00 -18.02 -26.72
CA ILE A 130 -10.89 -18.77 -25.85
C ILE A 130 -12.26 -18.95 -26.51
N TYR A 131 -12.84 -17.92 -27.12
CA TYR A 131 -14.10 -18.03 -27.86
C TYR A 131 -14.05 -19.09 -28.96
N ASN A 132 -13.01 -19.08 -29.80
CA ASN A 132 -12.85 -20.03 -30.90
C ASN A 132 -12.75 -21.48 -30.41
N GLN A 133 -12.27 -21.72 -29.19
CA GLN A 133 -12.29 -23.07 -28.60
C GLN A 133 -13.71 -23.58 -28.36
N PHE A 134 -14.65 -22.69 -27.99
CA PHE A 134 -16.07 -23.03 -27.79
C PHE A 134 -16.86 -23.19 -29.09
N GLU A 135 -16.40 -22.62 -30.21
CA GLU A 135 -17.05 -22.81 -31.53
C GLU A 135 -16.95 -24.26 -32.03
N ALA A 136 -16.00 -25.03 -31.52
CA ALA A 136 -15.84 -26.46 -31.82
C ALA A 136 -16.64 -27.38 -30.88
N GLY A 137 -17.50 -26.82 -30.04
CA GLY A 137 -18.16 -27.48 -28.91
C GLY A 137 -17.51 -27.12 -27.56
N GLU A 138 -18.00 -27.69 -26.46
CA GLU A 138 -17.43 -27.45 -25.13
C GLU A 138 -15.97 -27.97 -25.05
N PRO A 139 -14.96 -27.09 -24.88
CA PRO A 139 -13.57 -27.51 -24.81
C PRO A 139 -13.26 -28.10 -23.43
N GLU A 140 -12.24 -28.95 -23.35
CA GLU A 140 -11.68 -29.34 -22.05
C GLU A 140 -11.16 -28.10 -21.31
N ALA A 141 -11.52 -27.92 -20.04
CA ALA A 141 -11.13 -26.75 -19.25
C ALA A 141 -9.61 -26.53 -19.19
N ASP A 142 -8.83 -27.61 -19.27
CA ASP A 142 -7.36 -27.53 -19.32
C ASP A 142 -6.82 -26.83 -20.58
N ARG A 143 -7.56 -26.84 -21.71
CA ARG A 143 -7.18 -26.07 -22.91
C ARG A 143 -7.33 -24.58 -22.69
N ILE A 144 -8.36 -24.15 -21.97
CA ILE A 144 -8.54 -22.74 -21.58
C ILE A 144 -7.45 -22.32 -20.60
N LYS A 145 -7.12 -23.17 -19.61
CA LYS A 145 -5.99 -22.94 -18.70
C LYS A 145 -4.67 -22.82 -19.44
N GLU A 146 -4.45 -23.61 -20.49
CA GLU A 146 -3.26 -23.54 -21.34
C GLU A 146 -3.18 -22.18 -22.06
N SER A 147 -4.27 -21.69 -22.67
CA SER A 147 -4.30 -20.35 -23.27
C SER A 147 -4.02 -19.25 -22.25
N ILE A 148 -4.58 -19.35 -21.04
CA ILE A 148 -4.30 -18.41 -19.94
C ILE A 148 -2.82 -18.46 -19.53
N TYR A 149 -2.24 -19.66 -19.44
CA TYR A 149 -0.82 -19.83 -19.11
C TYR A 149 0.09 -19.20 -20.15
N TRP A 150 -0.18 -19.40 -21.44
CA TRP A 150 0.62 -18.83 -22.52
C TRP A 150 0.43 -17.33 -22.63
N TYR A 151 -0.78 -16.80 -22.45
CA TYR A 151 -1.00 -15.37 -22.27
C TYR A 151 -0.10 -14.81 -21.17
N ALA A 152 -0.14 -15.42 -19.98
CA ALA A 152 0.63 -14.95 -18.85
C ALA A 152 2.13 -15.05 -19.11
N SER A 153 2.61 -16.19 -19.61
CA SER A 153 4.03 -16.48 -19.87
C SER A 153 4.60 -15.58 -20.97
N ASP A 154 3.95 -15.50 -22.12
CA ASP A 154 4.50 -14.85 -23.31
C ASP A 154 4.44 -13.32 -23.19
N TYR A 155 3.35 -12.80 -22.63
CA TYR A 155 3.20 -11.36 -22.44
C TYR A 155 3.77 -10.84 -21.12
N CYS A 156 4.29 -11.72 -20.25
CA CYS A 156 5.12 -11.32 -19.12
C CYS A 156 6.28 -10.41 -19.55
N ASP A 157 6.88 -10.71 -20.72
CA ASP A 157 8.00 -9.95 -21.30
C ASP A 157 7.62 -8.50 -21.63
N VAL A 158 6.33 -8.24 -21.89
CA VAL A 158 5.78 -6.90 -22.15
C VAL A 158 5.38 -6.25 -20.82
N PHE A 159 4.42 -6.84 -20.12
CA PHE A 159 3.80 -6.26 -18.93
C PHE A 159 4.80 -6.04 -17.78
N ALA A 160 5.69 -7.01 -17.51
CA ALA A 160 6.65 -6.88 -16.41
C ALA A 160 7.79 -5.91 -16.74
N ALA A 161 8.24 -5.88 -18.01
CA ALA A 161 9.28 -4.94 -18.45
C ALA A 161 8.76 -3.49 -18.39
N ASP A 162 7.58 -3.24 -18.96
CA ASP A 162 6.96 -1.92 -18.89
C ASP A 162 6.70 -1.50 -17.44
N ARG A 163 6.26 -2.42 -16.58
CA ARG A 163 6.06 -2.12 -15.16
C ARG A 163 7.34 -1.65 -14.46
N VAL A 164 8.50 -2.19 -14.82
CA VAL A 164 9.79 -1.69 -14.31
C VAL A 164 10.11 -0.31 -14.89
N ARG A 165 9.93 -0.13 -16.22
CA ARG A 165 10.26 1.11 -16.91
C ARG A 165 9.47 2.32 -16.39
N VAL A 166 8.15 2.20 -16.25
CA VAL A 166 7.30 3.31 -15.76
C VAL A 166 7.62 3.75 -14.32
N GLN A 167 8.34 2.93 -13.54
CA GLN A 167 8.75 3.27 -12.18
C GLN A 167 10.05 4.08 -12.13
N ILE A 168 10.84 4.11 -13.21
CA ILE A 168 12.17 4.73 -13.22
C ILE A 168 12.36 5.74 -14.34
N ASP A 169 11.54 5.72 -15.38
CA ASP A 169 11.69 6.54 -16.60
C ASP A 169 10.73 7.73 -16.63
N PRO A 170 11.20 8.98 -16.42
CA PRO A 170 10.38 10.19 -16.49
C PRO A 170 9.78 10.47 -17.88
N SER A 171 10.24 9.80 -18.94
CA SER A 171 9.64 9.96 -20.27
C SER A 171 8.26 9.31 -20.38
N GLU A 172 7.95 8.31 -19.55
CA GLU A 172 6.61 7.73 -19.39
C GLU A 172 5.72 8.70 -18.60
N SER A 173 5.19 9.71 -19.29
CA SER A 173 4.74 10.97 -18.70
C SER A 173 3.22 11.17 -18.67
N PHE A 174 2.41 10.15 -18.99
CA PHE A 174 0.94 10.27 -19.10
C PHE A 174 0.30 11.07 -17.95
N ALA A 175 0.46 10.62 -16.70
CA ALA A 175 -0.13 11.30 -15.55
C ALA A 175 0.59 12.60 -15.17
N VAL A 176 1.93 12.68 -15.39
CA VAL A 176 2.70 13.92 -15.20
C VAL A 176 2.12 15.03 -16.07
N ASP A 177 1.90 14.73 -17.35
CA ASP A 177 1.38 15.67 -18.34
C ASP A 177 -0.03 16.13 -17.98
N MET A 178 -0.89 15.24 -17.48
CA MET A 178 -2.22 15.65 -17.04
C MET A 178 -2.17 16.58 -15.83
N VAL A 179 -1.39 16.21 -14.80
CA VAL A 179 -1.24 17.05 -13.60
C VAL A 179 -0.63 18.41 -13.93
N GLN A 180 0.29 18.50 -14.90
CA GLN A 180 0.93 19.76 -15.26
C GLN A 180 0.11 20.63 -16.22
N ASN A 181 -0.63 20.03 -17.16
CA ASN A 181 -1.21 20.76 -18.29
C ASN A 181 -2.74 20.91 -18.26
N CYS A 182 -3.46 20.20 -17.38
CA CYS A 182 -4.92 20.35 -17.26
C CYS A 182 -5.31 21.59 -16.42
N GLU A 183 -6.49 22.15 -16.66
CA GLU A 183 -7.11 23.15 -15.77
C GLU A 183 -7.71 22.40 -14.57
N LEU A 184 -7.13 22.54 -13.37
CA LEU A 184 -7.56 21.75 -12.20
C LEU A 184 -8.79 22.34 -11.50
N GLU A 185 -9.12 23.57 -11.83
CA GLU A 185 -10.37 24.23 -11.45
C GLU A 185 -11.60 23.59 -12.14
N ASP A 186 -11.38 22.80 -13.18
CA ASP A 186 -12.41 22.08 -13.93
C ASP A 186 -12.32 20.57 -13.70
N LEU A 187 -13.17 20.05 -12.80
CA LEU A 187 -13.16 18.66 -12.35
C LEU A 187 -13.30 17.61 -13.46
N ARG A 188 -13.65 18.00 -14.70
CA ARG A 188 -13.65 17.11 -15.87
C ARG A 188 -12.30 16.45 -16.11
N TYR A 189 -11.19 17.02 -15.62
CA TYR A 189 -9.86 16.43 -15.75
C TYR A 189 -9.74 15.06 -15.07
N LEU A 190 -10.47 14.80 -13.98
CA LEU A 190 -10.41 13.54 -13.23
C LEU A 190 -10.80 12.35 -14.12
N TYR A 191 -11.80 12.53 -14.97
CA TYR A 191 -12.29 11.51 -15.91
C TYR A 191 -11.35 11.23 -17.08
N GLN A 192 -10.26 12.00 -17.22
CA GLN A 192 -9.24 11.76 -18.25
C GLN A 192 -8.21 10.72 -17.80
N PHE A 193 -8.17 10.37 -16.50
CA PHE A 193 -7.26 9.36 -15.98
C PHE A 193 -7.72 7.94 -16.30
N GLY A 194 -8.96 7.70 -16.73
CA GLY A 194 -9.47 6.33 -16.92
C GLY A 194 -9.53 5.50 -15.63
N GLU A 195 -9.74 6.18 -14.50
CA GLU A 195 -10.01 5.57 -13.19
C GLU A 195 -11.50 5.67 -12.88
N TYR A 196 -11.98 4.85 -11.95
CA TYR A 196 -13.31 5.04 -11.37
C TYR A 196 -13.28 6.27 -10.45
N ILE A 197 -14.24 7.18 -10.64
CA ILE A 197 -14.32 8.44 -9.89
C ILE A 197 -15.58 8.39 -9.02
N SER A 198 -15.38 8.47 -7.70
CA SER A 198 -16.46 8.54 -6.73
C SER A 198 -16.63 9.96 -6.19
N GLU A 199 -17.58 10.13 -5.26
CA GLU A 199 -17.73 11.39 -4.54
C GLU A 199 -16.49 11.71 -3.67
N ASN A 200 -15.66 10.71 -3.33
CA ASN A 200 -14.43 10.93 -2.56
C ASN A 200 -13.43 11.81 -3.34
N GLU A 201 -13.08 11.41 -4.56
CA GLU A 201 -12.14 12.13 -5.42
C GLU A 201 -12.70 13.53 -5.77
N LEU A 202 -14.00 13.60 -6.09
CA LEU A 202 -14.67 14.85 -6.45
C LEU A 202 -14.70 15.87 -5.31
N ARG A 203 -15.15 15.48 -4.11
CA ARG A 203 -15.20 16.40 -2.95
C ARG A 203 -13.81 16.75 -2.44
N THR A 204 -12.86 15.82 -2.52
CA THR A 204 -11.46 16.12 -2.18
C THR A 204 -10.91 17.20 -3.12
N ALA A 205 -11.09 17.04 -4.43
CA ALA A 205 -10.68 18.05 -5.41
C ALA A 205 -11.38 19.41 -5.16
N ARG A 206 -12.69 19.41 -4.87
CA ARG A 206 -13.45 20.63 -4.53
C ARG A 206 -12.93 21.31 -3.27
N HIS A 207 -12.78 20.57 -2.16
CA HIS A 207 -12.25 21.13 -0.91
C HIS A 207 -10.86 21.73 -1.13
N LEU A 208 -10.00 20.99 -1.83
CA LEU A 208 -8.68 21.49 -2.17
C LEU A 208 -8.73 22.74 -3.05
N LEU A 209 -9.74 22.95 -3.90
CA LEU A 209 -9.93 24.19 -4.67
C LEU A 209 -10.34 25.39 -3.81
N GLU A 210 -11.09 25.15 -2.74
CA GLU A 210 -11.52 26.19 -1.80
C GLU A 210 -10.39 26.69 -0.89
N LEU A 211 -9.38 25.86 -0.66
CA LEU A 211 -8.23 26.22 0.15
C LEU A 211 -7.39 27.37 -0.48
N PRO A 212 -6.88 28.31 0.34
CA PRO A 212 -5.95 29.34 -0.11
C PRO A 212 -4.68 28.74 -0.73
N LYS A 213 -4.08 29.46 -1.69
CA LYS A 213 -2.85 29.01 -2.35
C LYS A 213 -1.71 28.76 -1.36
N GLU A 214 -1.65 29.56 -0.30
CA GLU A 214 -0.65 29.45 0.77
C GLU A 214 -0.80 28.13 1.56
N VAL A 215 -2.02 27.64 1.73
CA VAL A 215 -2.28 26.35 2.40
C VAL A 215 -1.86 25.19 1.50
N ILE A 216 -2.22 25.23 0.21
CA ILE A 216 -1.76 24.24 -0.77
C ILE A 216 -0.23 24.20 -0.87
N GLN A 217 0.41 25.37 -0.88
CA GLN A 217 1.86 25.46 -0.84
C GLN A 217 2.42 24.82 0.43
N LYS A 218 1.83 25.11 1.60
CA LYS A 218 2.27 24.53 2.88
C LYS A 218 2.15 23.00 2.89
N MET A 219 1.06 22.45 2.35
CA MET A 219 0.88 20.99 2.22
C MET A 219 1.98 20.36 1.38
N ALA A 220 2.27 20.94 0.20
CA ALA A 220 3.34 20.47 -0.68
C ALA A 220 4.74 20.66 -0.05
N ASP A 221 4.97 21.77 0.64
CA ASP A 221 6.25 22.07 1.30
C ASP A 221 6.55 21.07 2.40
N VAL A 222 5.60 20.78 3.29
CA VAL A 222 5.77 19.80 4.36
C VAL A 222 6.10 18.42 3.79
N TYR A 223 5.35 17.99 2.78
CA TYR A 223 5.56 16.72 2.09
C TYR A 223 6.93 16.63 1.38
N THR A 224 7.32 17.65 0.62
CA THR A 224 8.59 17.64 -0.13
C THR A 224 9.82 17.93 0.75
N GLU A 225 9.69 18.75 1.78
CA GLU A 225 10.78 18.99 2.74
C GLU A 225 10.99 17.82 3.69
N GLY A 226 9.95 17.05 4.02
CA GLY A 226 10.11 15.72 4.62
C GLY A 226 11.08 14.92 3.76
N TYR A 227 10.73 14.71 2.49
CA TYR A 227 11.56 13.95 1.54
C TYR A 227 13.02 14.39 1.53
N ARG A 228 13.29 15.69 1.41
CA ARG A 228 14.64 16.23 1.44
C ARG A 228 15.36 16.00 2.78
N LYS A 229 14.66 16.16 3.92
CA LYS A 229 15.23 15.90 5.25
C LYS A 229 15.59 14.44 5.44
N GLY A 230 14.79 13.50 4.92
CA GLY A 230 15.12 12.08 4.93
C GLY A 230 16.51 11.78 4.34
N PHE A 231 16.91 12.49 3.27
CA PHE A 231 18.28 12.40 2.74
C PHE A 231 19.33 13.01 3.67
N VAL A 232 19.05 14.19 4.24
CA VAL A 232 19.98 14.89 5.14
C VAL A 232 20.26 14.07 6.41
N ASN A 233 19.22 13.58 7.06
CA ASN A 233 19.31 12.88 8.35
C ASN A 233 20.03 11.54 8.23
N THR A 234 19.90 10.88 7.08
CA THR A 234 20.57 9.61 6.79
C THR A 234 21.93 9.78 6.08
N GLY A 235 22.40 11.02 5.90
CA GLY A 235 23.68 11.31 5.24
C GLY A 235 23.73 10.91 3.76
N LYS A 236 22.58 10.76 3.10
CA LYS A 236 22.45 10.35 1.70
C LYS A 236 22.58 11.55 0.77
N ASP A 237 23.37 11.39 -0.28
CA ASP A 237 23.62 12.46 -1.25
C ASP A 237 22.52 12.49 -2.32
N LEU A 238 21.55 13.38 -2.13
CA LEU A 238 20.44 13.60 -3.07
C LEU A 238 20.94 14.04 -4.47
N SER A 239 22.09 14.70 -4.59
CA SER A 239 22.58 15.22 -5.88
C SER A 239 22.96 14.14 -6.88
N LYS A 240 23.07 12.88 -6.42
CA LYS A 240 23.30 11.69 -7.27
C LYS A 240 22.01 11.14 -7.87
N LYS A 241 20.85 11.68 -7.49
CA LYS A 241 19.54 11.21 -7.89
C LYS A 241 18.86 12.22 -8.82
N GLU A 242 18.03 11.71 -9.71
CA GLU A 242 17.35 12.50 -10.74
C GLU A 242 15.86 12.21 -10.82
N VAL A 243 15.35 11.12 -10.21
CA VAL A 243 13.97 10.65 -10.39
C VAL A 243 13.25 10.47 -9.05
N VAL A 244 12.07 11.04 -8.89
CA VAL A 244 11.18 10.85 -7.72
C VAL A 244 9.87 10.18 -8.14
N ASP A 245 9.46 9.16 -7.40
CA ASP A 245 8.22 8.41 -7.64
C ASP A 245 7.08 8.98 -6.81
N ILE A 246 6.14 9.66 -7.44
CA ILE A 246 5.00 10.25 -6.74
C ILE A 246 3.81 9.31 -6.83
N ARG A 247 3.33 8.87 -5.66
CA ARG A 247 2.18 7.97 -5.51
C ARG A 247 1.09 8.72 -4.77
N TYR A 248 -0.13 8.74 -5.31
CA TYR A 248 -1.24 9.49 -4.72
C TYR A 248 -2.58 9.00 -5.23
N VAL A 249 -3.66 9.36 -4.57
CA VAL A 249 -5.02 9.08 -5.05
C VAL A 249 -5.60 10.31 -5.72
N LEU A 250 -6.38 10.09 -6.79
CA LEU A 250 -6.95 11.19 -7.57
C LEU A 250 -7.75 12.15 -6.69
N GLY A 251 -7.74 13.43 -7.09
CA GLY A 251 -8.30 14.55 -6.32
C GLY A 251 -7.22 15.42 -5.66
N PHE A 252 -6.01 14.90 -5.42
CA PHE A 252 -4.88 15.65 -4.85
C PHE A 252 -4.00 16.39 -5.87
N GLU A 253 -4.39 16.43 -7.14
CA GLU A 253 -3.56 16.97 -8.24
C GLU A 253 -3.14 18.42 -8.00
N ARG A 254 -3.96 19.22 -7.31
CA ARG A 254 -3.62 20.61 -6.95
C ARG A 254 -2.38 20.67 -6.05
N VAL A 255 -2.24 19.75 -5.09
CA VAL A 255 -1.08 19.62 -4.20
C VAL A 255 0.09 18.97 -4.95
N VAL A 256 -0.17 17.90 -5.71
CA VAL A 256 0.86 17.18 -6.47
C VAL A 256 1.53 18.08 -7.50
N ARG A 257 0.77 18.95 -8.19
CA ARG A 257 1.33 19.95 -9.11
C ARG A 257 2.36 20.84 -8.42
N GLN A 258 2.08 21.28 -7.20
CA GLN A 258 3.01 22.10 -6.42
C GLN A 258 4.20 21.28 -5.94
N ALA A 259 3.99 20.04 -5.50
CA ALA A 259 5.06 19.13 -5.12
C ALA A 259 6.03 18.85 -6.28
N ILE A 260 5.52 18.68 -7.52
CA ILE A 260 6.35 18.53 -8.71
C ILE A 260 7.26 19.76 -8.92
N GLN A 261 6.77 20.98 -8.68
CA GLN A 261 7.62 22.18 -8.76
C GLN A 261 8.69 22.18 -7.66
N ASN A 262 8.33 21.80 -6.43
CA ASN A 262 9.27 21.71 -5.32
C ASN A 262 10.37 20.67 -5.61
N PHE A 263 10.03 19.48 -6.09
CA PHE A 263 10.98 18.45 -6.49
C PHE A 263 11.88 18.89 -7.65
N LYS A 264 11.33 19.63 -8.62
CA LYS A 264 12.13 20.21 -9.71
C LYS A 264 13.21 21.17 -9.19
N VAL A 265 12.91 21.96 -8.14
CA VAL A 265 13.91 22.80 -7.47
C VAL A 265 15.00 21.96 -6.80
N MET A 266 14.67 20.76 -6.34
CA MET A 266 15.62 19.78 -5.78
C MET A 266 16.43 19.02 -6.86
N GLY A 267 16.18 19.28 -8.16
CA GLY A 267 16.86 18.60 -9.27
C GLY A 267 16.23 17.28 -9.68
N LEU A 268 15.01 16.98 -9.21
CA LEU A 268 14.32 15.71 -9.47
C LEU A 268 13.23 15.86 -10.54
N GLN A 269 13.08 14.82 -11.36
CA GLN A 269 11.98 14.64 -12.31
C GLN A 269 10.97 13.64 -11.76
N PRO A 270 9.66 13.91 -11.87
CA PRO A 270 8.65 13.01 -11.34
C PRO A 270 8.40 11.83 -12.28
N VAL A 271 8.17 10.65 -11.72
CA VAL A 271 7.45 9.54 -12.36
C VAL A 271 6.11 9.34 -11.64
N LEU A 272 5.03 9.34 -12.40
CA LEU A 272 3.66 9.10 -11.91
C LEU A 272 3.06 7.96 -12.76
N TYR A 273 3.04 6.74 -12.23
CA TYR A 273 2.52 5.55 -12.91
C TYR A 273 1.30 4.99 -12.18
N ARG A 274 0.39 4.34 -12.91
CA ARG A 274 -0.85 3.79 -12.34
C ARG A 274 -0.56 2.58 -11.46
N ALA A 275 -1.40 2.34 -10.46
CA ALA A 275 -1.49 1.03 -9.82
C ALA A 275 -1.70 -0.10 -10.87
N GLY A 276 -1.07 -1.26 -10.66
CA GLY A 276 -1.18 -2.39 -11.59
C GLY A 276 -2.61 -2.94 -11.63
N VAL A 277 -3.18 -3.08 -12.83
CA VAL A 277 -4.55 -3.58 -13.05
C VAL A 277 -4.61 -5.02 -13.59
N SER A 278 -3.54 -5.50 -14.22
CA SER A 278 -3.44 -6.88 -14.71
C SER A 278 -2.95 -7.83 -13.62
N VAL A 279 -3.38 -9.09 -13.67
CA VAL A 279 -2.81 -10.17 -12.84
C VAL A 279 -1.27 -10.28 -12.95
N LEU A 280 -0.68 -9.84 -14.06
CA LEU A 280 0.76 -9.88 -14.30
C LEU A 280 1.52 -8.76 -13.57
N THR A 281 0.84 -7.68 -13.17
CA THR A 281 1.48 -6.49 -12.57
C THR A 281 0.94 -6.11 -11.19
N LYS A 282 -0.29 -6.53 -10.84
CA LYS A 282 -0.88 -6.29 -9.51
C LYS A 282 -0.17 -7.10 -8.43
N ARG A 283 -0.21 -6.61 -7.19
CA ARG A 283 0.36 -7.27 -6.01
C ARG A 283 -0.74 -7.57 -5.00
N GLY A 284 -1.46 -8.67 -5.23
CA GLY A 284 -2.67 -8.96 -4.46
C GLY A 284 -3.66 -7.80 -4.58
N GLN A 285 -4.07 -7.25 -3.44
CA GLN A 285 -4.98 -6.10 -3.36
C GLN A 285 -4.26 -4.75 -3.26
N SER A 286 -2.93 -4.74 -3.07
CA SER A 286 -2.17 -3.51 -2.85
C SER A 286 -2.09 -2.64 -4.09
N LYS A 287 -2.46 -1.36 -3.96
CA LYS A 287 -2.35 -0.34 -5.01
C LYS A 287 -1.04 0.44 -4.84
N VAL A 288 -0.15 0.35 -5.82
CA VAL A 288 1.15 1.06 -5.82
C VAL A 288 1.27 1.91 -7.08
N GLY A 289 1.31 3.22 -6.92
CA GLY A 289 1.27 4.21 -7.99
C GLY A 289 0.16 5.24 -7.72
N TYR A 290 -0.38 5.85 -8.76
CA TYR A 290 -1.65 6.58 -8.69
C TYR A 290 -2.84 5.67 -8.99
N TYR A 291 -4.00 5.97 -8.41
CA TYR A 291 -5.27 5.31 -8.67
C TYR A 291 -6.44 6.22 -8.27
N GLY A 292 -7.67 5.93 -8.73
CA GLY A 292 -8.89 6.61 -8.28
C GLY A 292 -9.63 5.81 -7.21
N ALA A 293 -10.96 5.88 -7.15
CA ALA A 293 -11.73 5.09 -6.19
C ALA A 293 -11.69 3.59 -6.53
N ILE A 294 -11.76 2.76 -5.50
CA ILE A 294 -11.96 1.32 -5.67
C ILE A 294 -13.44 1.07 -5.97
N ALA A 295 -13.77 0.77 -7.24
CA ALA A 295 -15.15 0.56 -7.68
C ALA A 295 -15.89 -0.53 -6.88
N ASN A 296 -15.20 -1.59 -6.49
CA ASN A 296 -15.73 -2.63 -5.61
C ASN A 296 -14.61 -3.39 -4.88
N LYS A 297 -14.51 -3.24 -3.55
CA LYS A 297 -13.51 -3.92 -2.72
C LYS A 297 -13.68 -5.44 -2.67
N GLN A 298 -14.92 -5.95 -2.76
CA GLN A 298 -15.18 -7.39 -2.83
C GLN A 298 -14.68 -7.98 -4.15
N PHE A 299 -14.82 -7.27 -5.26
CA PHE A 299 -14.28 -7.69 -6.55
C PHE A 299 -12.75 -7.84 -6.52
N GLU A 300 -12.04 -6.84 -6.00
CA GLU A 300 -10.58 -6.91 -5.81
C GLU A 300 -10.18 -8.07 -4.87
N TYR A 301 -10.97 -8.30 -3.81
CA TYR A 301 -10.75 -9.42 -2.89
C TYR A 301 -10.93 -10.77 -3.59
N ASP A 302 -12.04 -10.98 -4.30
CA ASP A 302 -12.36 -12.25 -4.95
C ASP A 302 -11.31 -12.66 -5.99
N HIS A 303 -10.69 -11.66 -6.65
CA HIS A 303 -9.70 -11.85 -7.71
C HIS A 303 -8.23 -11.68 -7.26
N ARG A 304 -7.97 -11.58 -5.95
CA ARG A 304 -6.62 -11.34 -5.40
C ARG A 304 -5.60 -12.44 -5.72
N ASN A 305 -6.09 -13.67 -5.97
CA ASN A 305 -5.28 -14.88 -6.11
C ASN A 305 -5.35 -15.53 -7.50
N ASP A 306 -5.93 -14.85 -8.49
CA ASP A 306 -6.12 -15.38 -9.86
C ASP A 306 -4.85 -15.90 -10.53
N GLN A 307 -3.68 -15.39 -10.11
CA GLN A 307 -2.38 -15.92 -10.57
C GLN A 307 -2.21 -17.43 -10.30
N ALA A 308 -2.97 -18.04 -9.38
CA ALA A 308 -2.91 -19.47 -9.13
C ALA A 308 -3.27 -20.32 -10.36
N LEU A 309 -3.92 -19.74 -11.39
CA LEU A 309 -4.18 -20.42 -12.66
C LEU A 309 -2.91 -20.75 -13.45
N PHE A 310 -1.84 -19.96 -13.30
CA PHE A 310 -0.61 -20.11 -14.09
C PHE A 310 0.67 -20.05 -13.25
N LEU A 311 0.58 -19.80 -11.94
CA LEU A 311 1.74 -19.69 -11.07
C LEU A 311 2.41 -21.05 -10.89
N ASP A 312 3.53 -21.22 -11.58
CA ASP A 312 4.45 -22.32 -11.40
C ASP A 312 5.91 -21.83 -11.32
N LYS A 313 6.85 -22.76 -11.12
CA LYS A 313 8.26 -22.42 -11.04
C LYS A 313 8.78 -21.79 -12.34
N LYS A 314 8.33 -22.24 -13.51
CA LYS A 314 8.84 -21.76 -14.80
C LYS A 314 8.43 -20.30 -15.03
N PHE A 315 7.17 -19.98 -14.76
CA PHE A 315 6.65 -18.62 -14.83
C PHE A 315 7.39 -17.68 -13.88
N VAL A 316 7.62 -18.11 -12.63
CA VAL A 316 8.38 -17.33 -11.64
C VAL A 316 9.79 -17.03 -12.13
N GLU A 317 10.53 -18.03 -12.62
CA GLU A 317 11.89 -17.81 -13.15
C GLU A 317 11.88 -16.86 -14.36
N ARG A 318 10.94 -17.04 -15.29
CA ARG A 318 10.79 -16.16 -16.46
C ARG A 318 10.53 -14.72 -16.04
N LYS A 319 9.57 -14.48 -15.15
CA LYS A 319 9.23 -13.14 -14.68
C LYS A 319 10.42 -12.45 -13.99
N LEU A 320 11.17 -13.19 -13.16
CA LEU A 320 12.38 -12.67 -12.52
C LEU A 320 13.48 -12.35 -13.55
N GLU A 321 13.64 -13.17 -14.59
CA GLU A 321 14.59 -12.93 -15.68
C GLU A 321 14.24 -11.67 -16.48
N VAL A 322 12.96 -11.46 -16.81
CA VAL A 322 12.47 -10.25 -17.48
C VAL A 322 12.74 -9.01 -16.64
N ILE A 323 12.37 -9.04 -15.35
CA ILE A 323 12.59 -7.92 -14.41
C ILE A 323 14.08 -7.60 -14.33
N LYS A 324 14.93 -8.61 -14.13
CA LYS A 324 16.38 -8.44 -14.05
C LYS A 324 16.98 -7.87 -15.34
N THR A 325 16.60 -8.41 -16.48
CA THR A 325 17.09 -7.97 -17.80
C THR A 325 16.68 -6.54 -18.09
N THR A 326 15.44 -6.17 -17.74
CA THR A 326 14.94 -4.79 -17.88
C THR A 326 15.75 -3.84 -16.99
N PHE A 327 15.96 -4.19 -15.72
CA PHE A 327 16.83 -3.39 -14.86
C PHE A 327 18.27 -3.28 -15.38
N GLU A 328 18.84 -4.35 -15.94
CA GLU A 328 20.18 -4.30 -16.53
C GLU A 328 20.26 -3.32 -17.71
N HIS A 329 19.25 -3.31 -18.59
CA HIS A 329 19.16 -2.36 -19.70
C HIS A 329 18.98 -0.91 -19.23
N HIS A 330 18.29 -0.71 -18.10
CA HIS A 330 17.97 0.61 -17.55
C HIS A 330 18.74 0.96 -16.26
N LYS A 331 19.89 0.32 -16.02
CA LYS A 331 20.60 0.39 -14.73
C LYS A 331 21.05 1.79 -14.32
N GLU A 332 21.42 2.64 -15.28
CA GLU A 332 21.82 4.02 -14.98
C GLU A 332 20.64 4.80 -14.40
N MET A 333 19.48 4.67 -15.01
CA MET A 333 18.24 5.32 -14.60
C MET A 333 17.73 4.76 -13.27
N ALA A 334 17.76 3.44 -13.09
CA ALA A 334 17.44 2.80 -11.81
C ALA A 334 18.36 3.28 -10.68
N GLY A 335 19.66 3.46 -10.94
CA GLY A 335 20.61 4.00 -9.97
C GLY A 335 20.35 5.45 -9.56
N LYS A 336 19.65 6.22 -10.39
CA LYS A 336 19.25 7.62 -10.17
C LYS A 336 17.88 7.77 -9.50
N TYR A 337 17.18 6.67 -9.23
CA TYR A 337 15.92 6.67 -8.51
C TYR A 337 16.12 7.10 -7.05
N ALA A 338 15.46 8.19 -6.65
CA ALA A 338 15.56 8.82 -5.35
C ALA A 338 14.62 8.20 -4.30
N GLY A 339 13.62 7.42 -4.74
CA GLY A 339 12.63 6.81 -3.86
C GLY A 339 11.23 7.42 -3.96
N PRO A 340 10.25 6.78 -3.31
CA PRO A 340 8.85 7.19 -3.42
C PRO A 340 8.49 8.33 -2.48
N ALA A 341 7.62 9.21 -2.94
CA ALA A 341 6.95 10.22 -2.17
C ALA A 341 5.43 9.95 -2.28
N CYS A 342 4.81 9.56 -1.18
CA CYS A 342 3.45 9.03 -1.14
C CYS A 342 2.49 10.03 -0.48
N ILE A 343 1.36 10.30 -1.11
CA ILE A 343 0.18 10.91 -0.49
C ILE A 343 -0.87 9.80 -0.37
N ASP A 344 -1.06 9.32 0.85
CA ASP A 344 -2.00 8.24 1.15
C ASP A 344 -3.32 8.79 1.69
N MET A 345 -4.34 7.93 1.72
CA MET A 345 -5.68 8.30 2.16
C MET A 345 -6.15 7.46 3.33
N PHE A 346 -7.09 7.99 4.11
CA PHE A 346 -7.77 7.26 5.17
C PHE A 346 -9.19 7.80 5.34
N GLY A 347 -10.05 7.15 6.14
CA GLY A 347 -11.43 7.62 6.35
C GLY A 347 -12.50 6.78 5.66
N GLU A 348 -12.11 5.87 4.77
CA GLU A 348 -13.04 4.95 4.12
C GLU A 348 -13.73 4.02 5.13
N GLU A 349 -14.91 3.54 4.77
CA GLU A 349 -15.58 2.52 5.58
C GLU A 349 -14.74 1.23 5.64
N PRO A 350 -14.54 0.65 6.84
CA PRO A 350 -13.81 -0.61 6.97
C PRO A 350 -14.43 -1.73 6.13
N PHE A 351 -13.59 -2.45 5.39
CA PHE A 351 -14.05 -3.52 4.53
C PHE A 351 -13.91 -4.89 5.23
N ILE A 352 -15.03 -5.58 5.39
CA ILE A 352 -15.07 -6.97 5.86
C ILE A 352 -15.39 -7.86 4.66
N PRO A 353 -14.41 -8.61 4.11
CA PRO A 353 -14.63 -9.44 2.94
C PRO A 353 -15.57 -10.61 3.23
N GLN A 354 -16.45 -10.91 2.28
CA GLN A 354 -17.22 -12.14 2.26
C GLN A 354 -16.35 -13.27 1.70
N GLN A 355 -16.21 -14.37 2.45
CA GLN A 355 -15.52 -15.56 1.97
C GLN A 355 -16.44 -16.33 1.01
N LYS A 356 -15.88 -16.71 -0.15
CA LYS A 356 -16.55 -17.51 -1.19
C LYS A 356 -15.72 -18.74 -1.49
N GLU A 357 -16.35 -19.87 -1.77
CA GLU A 357 -15.64 -21.11 -2.09
C GLU A 357 -15.19 -21.15 -3.56
N GLU A 358 -15.91 -20.43 -4.42
CA GLU A 358 -15.72 -20.40 -5.86
C GLU A 358 -14.51 -19.56 -6.30
N VAL A 359 -13.87 -18.84 -5.39
CA VAL A 359 -12.66 -18.05 -5.70
C VAL A 359 -11.47 -18.96 -5.97
N ILE A 360 -10.58 -18.50 -6.86
CA ILE A 360 -9.33 -19.18 -7.13
C ILE A 360 -8.40 -19.05 -5.91
N LYS A 361 -7.93 -20.18 -5.38
CA LYS A 361 -7.05 -20.25 -4.20
C LYS A 361 -5.66 -20.75 -4.60
N LEU A 362 -4.63 -20.18 -4.00
CA LEU A 362 -3.27 -20.69 -4.14
C LEU A 362 -3.14 -22.03 -3.42
N THR A 363 -2.48 -23.00 -4.06
CA THR A 363 -2.02 -24.20 -3.35
C THR A 363 -0.84 -23.88 -2.43
N LYS A 364 -0.56 -24.71 -1.42
CA LYS A 364 0.62 -24.53 -0.53
C LYS A 364 1.93 -24.32 -1.30
N LYS A 365 2.13 -25.09 -2.36
CA LYS A 365 3.31 -24.97 -3.23
C LYS A 365 3.36 -23.62 -3.95
N GLN A 366 2.22 -23.08 -4.36
CA GLN A 366 2.11 -21.78 -5.00
C GLN A 366 2.31 -20.63 -4.01
N GLU A 367 1.85 -20.78 -2.76
CA GLU A 367 2.13 -19.82 -1.68
C GLU A 367 3.64 -19.73 -1.42
N GLU A 368 4.32 -20.87 -1.29
CA GLU A 368 5.79 -20.92 -1.16
C GLU A 368 6.50 -20.26 -2.35
N LEU A 369 6.04 -20.52 -3.57
CA LEU A 369 6.59 -19.90 -4.79
C LEU A 369 6.36 -18.38 -4.81
N GLN A 370 5.20 -17.91 -4.36
CA GLN A 370 4.89 -16.50 -4.30
C GLN A 370 5.80 -15.77 -3.29
N VAL A 371 5.97 -16.32 -2.10
CA VAL A 371 6.88 -15.78 -1.08
C VAL A 371 8.32 -15.74 -1.62
N GLN A 372 8.78 -16.82 -2.28
CA GLN A 372 10.09 -16.86 -2.92
C GLN A 372 10.23 -15.83 -4.04
N PHE A 373 9.18 -15.64 -4.86
CA PHE A 373 9.16 -14.62 -5.90
C PHE A 373 9.34 -13.23 -5.32
N TYR A 374 8.58 -12.83 -4.30
CA TYR A 374 8.71 -11.51 -3.69
C TYR A 374 10.08 -11.28 -3.05
N SER A 375 10.61 -12.27 -2.34
CA SER A 375 11.95 -12.20 -1.76
C SER A 375 13.02 -11.99 -2.84
N ARG A 376 12.98 -12.77 -3.93
CA ARG A 376 13.95 -12.65 -5.04
C ARG A 376 13.76 -11.38 -5.86
N GLN A 377 12.52 -10.94 -6.07
CA GLN A 377 12.22 -9.67 -6.72
C GLN A 377 12.78 -8.49 -5.91
N GLY A 378 12.60 -8.48 -4.59
CA GLY A 378 13.16 -7.49 -3.69
C GLY A 378 14.70 -7.46 -3.73
N GLN A 379 15.34 -8.63 -3.81
CA GLN A 379 16.79 -8.73 -4.00
C GLN A 379 17.25 -8.13 -5.33
N ILE A 380 16.57 -8.44 -6.45
CA ILE A 380 16.88 -7.85 -7.75
C ILE A 380 16.71 -6.33 -7.69
N MET A 381 15.58 -5.84 -7.17
CA MET A 381 15.34 -4.40 -7.07
C MET A 381 16.44 -3.68 -6.30
N ASN A 382 16.86 -4.21 -5.14
CA ASN A 382 17.94 -3.61 -4.34
C ASN A 382 19.32 -3.62 -5.02
N GLN A 383 19.58 -4.51 -5.99
CA GLN A 383 20.82 -4.50 -6.77
C GLN A 383 20.93 -3.29 -7.70
N TYR A 384 19.80 -2.82 -8.23
CA TYR A 384 19.75 -1.75 -9.22
C TYR A 384 19.29 -0.40 -8.63
N ILE A 385 18.30 -0.45 -7.74
CA ILE A 385 17.82 0.67 -6.94
C ILE A 385 18.43 0.55 -5.55
N ARG A 386 19.56 1.23 -5.36
CA ARG A 386 20.35 1.20 -4.12
C ARG A 386 19.58 1.78 -2.94
N GLY A 387 19.07 0.90 -2.06
CA GLY A 387 18.27 1.24 -0.88
C GLY A 387 18.98 2.22 0.07
N ASP A 388 20.29 2.02 0.23
CA ASP A 388 21.20 2.85 1.02
C ASP A 388 21.43 4.26 0.45
N GLU A 389 21.01 4.52 -0.79
CA GLU A 389 21.16 5.83 -1.44
C GLU A 389 19.83 6.56 -1.69
N ARG A 390 18.68 5.95 -1.39
CA ARG A 390 17.36 6.55 -1.60
C ARG A 390 16.65 6.88 -0.28
N SER A 391 15.65 7.74 -0.32
CA SER A 391 14.78 8.04 0.81
C SER A 391 13.31 7.85 0.42
N PHE A 392 12.38 8.16 1.31
CA PHE A 392 10.97 8.19 0.98
C PHE A 392 10.25 9.25 1.81
N THR A 393 9.02 9.54 1.43
CA THR A 393 8.10 10.26 2.33
C THR A 393 6.71 9.71 2.19
N ILE A 394 5.96 9.70 3.27
CA ILE A 394 4.54 9.40 3.26
C ILE A 394 3.80 10.42 4.13
N ILE A 395 2.67 10.90 3.61
CA ILE A 395 1.75 11.81 4.29
C ILE A 395 0.33 11.35 3.99
N SER A 396 -0.58 11.45 4.96
CA SER A 396 -1.96 10.98 4.78
C SER A 396 -3.00 12.05 5.02
N TYR A 397 -4.12 11.95 4.29
CA TYR A 397 -5.26 12.86 4.39
C TYR A 397 -6.59 12.09 4.42
N PRO A 398 -7.63 12.63 5.07
CA PRO A 398 -8.92 11.96 5.12
C PRO A 398 -9.64 12.04 3.77
N VAL A 399 -10.55 11.11 3.54
CA VAL A 399 -11.53 11.13 2.44
C VAL A 399 -12.93 11.47 2.93
N PRO A 400 -13.84 11.95 2.06
CA PRO A 400 -15.20 12.32 2.40
C PRO A 400 -16.04 11.26 3.14
N GLU A 401 -15.80 9.97 2.91
CA GLU A 401 -16.43 8.87 3.68
C GLU A 401 -16.15 8.92 5.20
N ILE A 402 -15.18 9.71 5.65
CA ILE A 402 -14.86 9.82 7.08
C ILE A 402 -16.03 10.33 7.91
N GLY A 403 -16.93 11.13 7.32
CA GLY A 403 -18.17 11.58 7.94
C GLY A 403 -18.59 12.99 7.52
N GLU A 404 -19.71 13.46 8.10
CA GLU A 404 -20.32 14.76 7.76
C GLU A 404 -19.39 15.96 8.01
N LYS A 405 -18.47 15.85 8.98
CA LYS A 405 -17.48 16.89 9.33
C LYS A 405 -16.19 16.80 8.52
N TYR A 406 -16.25 16.19 7.33
CA TYR A 406 -15.08 15.95 6.48
C TYR A 406 -14.14 17.15 6.35
N GLU A 407 -14.65 18.34 6.02
CA GLU A 407 -13.84 19.54 5.81
C GLU A 407 -13.13 19.99 7.09
N GLU A 408 -13.83 19.97 8.24
CA GLU A 408 -13.24 20.26 9.56
C GLU A 408 -12.15 19.26 9.94
N ILE A 409 -12.37 17.97 9.63
CA ILE A 409 -11.40 16.91 9.87
C ILE A 409 -10.19 17.08 8.95
N PHE A 410 -10.40 17.39 7.68
CA PHE A 410 -9.34 17.65 6.70
C PHE A 410 -8.44 18.80 7.15
N ASP A 411 -9.03 19.91 7.59
CA ASP A 411 -8.30 21.08 8.09
C ASP A 411 -7.52 20.77 9.39
N GLU A 412 -8.11 19.98 10.29
CA GLU A 412 -7.41 19.51 11.49
C GLU A 412 -6.22 18.61 11.15
N ILE A 413 -6.34 17.77 10.10
CA ILE A 413 -5.26 16.91 9.64
C ILE A 413 -4.15 17.72 8.96
N ILE A 414 -4.48 18.79 8.22
CA ILE A 414 -3.48 19.76 7.75
C ILE A 414 -2.72 20.35 8.96
N ARG A 415 -3.42 20.70 10.05
CA ARG A 415 -2.79 21.21 11.27
C ARG A 415 -1.86 20.17 11.90
N ILE A 416 -2.30 18.91 12.01
CA ILE A 416 -1.53 17.79 12.57
C ILE A 416 -0.28 17.49 11.73
N ASN A 417 -0.42 17.44 10.40
CA ASN A 417 0.70 17.24 9.47
C ASN A 417 1.71 18.38 9.52
N THR A 418 1.33 19.56 10.01
CA THR A 418 2.16 20.76 10.05
C THR A 418 2.58 21.19 11.47
N LEU A 419 2.51 20.27 12.44
CA LEU A 419 3.02 20.48 13.81
C LEU A 419 4.53 20.81 13.81
N ASP A 420 4.97 21.59 14.79
CA ASP A 420 6.36 22.03 14.88
C ASP A 420 7.31 20.90 15.28
N SER A 421 8.05 20.38 14.31
CA SER A 421 9.02 19.30 14.51
C SER A 421 10.08 19.62 15.57
N LYS A 422 10.49 20.89 15.74
CA LYS A 422 11.52 21.26 16.74
C LYS A 422 11.06 21.12 18.18
N THR A 423 9.76 21.28 18.41
CA THR A 423 9.17 21.08 19.73
C THR A 423 9.15 19.59 20.07
N TYR A 424 8.72 18.76 19.13
CA TYR A 424 8.71 17.30 19.29
C TYR A 424 10.12 16.72 19.43
N GLU A 425 11.09 17.19 18.64
CA GLU A 425 12.49 16.78 18.71
C GLU A 425 13.05 16.82 20.14
N LYS A 426 12.78 17.92 20.87
CA LYS A 426 13.26 18.12 22.25
C LYS A 426 12.62 17.16 23.24
N VAL A 427 11.32 16.94 23.10
CA VAL A 427 10.56 16.06 23.98
C VAL A 427 10.95 14.60 23.75
N GLN A 428 11.04 14.19 22.49
CA GLN A 428 11.53 12.89 22.06
C GLN A 428 12.95 12.67 22.57
N GLN A 429 13.83 13.68 22.52
CA GLN A 429 15.18 13.56 23.05
C GLN A 429 15.20 13.30 24.56
N ALA A 430 14.38 14.00 25.35
CA ALA A 430 14.28 13.75 26.79
C ALA A 430 13.83 12.31 27.10
N MET A 431 12.93 11.76 26.28
CA MET A 431 12.49 10.38 26.37
C MET A 431 13.60 9.39 25.98
N ILE A 432 14.31 9.64 24.88
CA ILE A 432 15.46 8.84 24.43
C ILE A 432 16.56 8.81 25.50
N ASP A 433 16.87 9.95 26.12
CA ASP A 433 17.88 10.03 27.18
C ASP A 433 17.53 9.15 28.39
N ALA A 434 16.24 8.94 28.68
CA ALA A 434 15.78 8.00 29.70
C ALA A 434 15.81 6.55 29.20
N LEU A 435 15.40 6.30 27.96
CA LEU A 435 15.38 4.98 27.32
C LEU A 435 16.79 4.40 27.17
N ASP A 436 17.78 5.21 26.77
CA ASP A 436 19.19 4.81 26.60
C ASP A 436 19.85 4.33 27.91
N GLN A 437 19.25 4.60 29.08
CA GLN A 437 19.73 4.08 30.37
C GLN A 437 19.20 2.67 30.67
N GLY A 438 18.24 2.18 29.88
CA GLY A 438 17.49 0.95 30.11
C GLY A 438 18.23 -0.32 29.72
N GLU A 439 18.04 -1.36 30.52
CA GLU A 439 18.31 -2.74 30.14
C GLU A 439 17.11 -3.36 29.40
N TYR A 440 15.90 -2.89 29.72
CA TYR A 440 14.65 -3.22 29.02
C TYR A 440 13.56 -2.20 29.33
N VAL A 441 12.52 -2.18 28.49
CA VAL A 441 11.27 -1.48 28.74
C VAL A 441 10.21 -2.49 29.16
N HIS A 442 9.46 -2.18 30.22
CA HIS A 442 8.30 -2.94 30.67
C HIS A 442 7.02 -2.20 30.32
N ILE A 443 6.19 -2.81 29.48
CA ILE A 443 4.90 -2.29 29.05
C ILE A 443 3.80 -3.10 29.72
N LEU A 444 2.94 -2.45 30.49
CA LEU A 444 1.72 -3.08 31.02
C LEU A 444 0.45 -2.41 30.51
N GLY A 445 -0.48 -3.26 30.10
CA GLY A 445 -1.87 -2.90 29.83
C GLY A 445 -2.64 -2.54 31.10
N GLY A 446 -3.66 -1.69 30.92
CA GLY A 446 -4.63 -1.28 31.92
C GLY A 446 -6.04 -1.78 31.59
N GLY A 447 -6.91 -1.81 32.60
CA GLY A 447 -8.31 -2.21 32.42
C GLY A 447 -8.45 -3.65 31.91
N LYS A 448 -8.99 -3.80 30.69
CA LYS A 448 -9.15 -5.11 30.01
C LYS A 448 -7.93 -5.51 29.18
N ASN A 449 -7.00 -4.59 28.95
CA ASN A 449 -5.81 -4.87 28.18
C ASN A 449 -4.86 -5.77 28.98
N ARG A 450 -4.45 -6.89 28.37
CA ARG A 450 -3.66 -7.96 28.99
C ARG A 450 -2.17 -7.88 28.65
N THR A 451 -1.71 -6.77 28.07
CA THR A 451 -0.31 -6.59 27.72
C THR A 451 0.55 -6.68 28.98
N ASP A 452 1.55 -7.54 28.92
CA ASP A 452 2.65 -7.62 29.86
C ASP A 452 3.88 -8.03 29.05
N LEU A 453 4.60 -7.03 28.55
CA LEU A 453 5.64 -7.21 27.56
C LEU A 453 6.95 -6.57 28.04
N LYS A 454 8.01 -7.37 28.03
CA LYS A 454 9.38 -6.93 28.25
C LYS A 454 10.09 -6.82 26.91
N VAL A 455 10.55 -5.63 26.55
CA VAL A 455 11.34 -5.37 25.33
C VAL A 455 12.77 -5.04 25.70
N ARG A 456 13.74 -5.78 25.15
CA ARG A 456 15.17 -5.56 25.40
C ARG A 456 15.72 -4.45 24.52
N ILE A 457 16.50 -3.58 25.14
CA ILE A 457 17.17 -2.46 24.48
C ILE A 457 18.59 -2.90 24.12
N HIS A 458 19.11 -2.37 23.02
CA HIS A 458 20.51 -2.58 22.63
C HIS A 458 21.46 -2.03 23.69
N GLU A 459 22.54 -2.75 23.98
CA GLU A 459 23.59 -2.27 24.88
C GLU A 459 24.34 -1.10 24.23
N ILE A 460 24.46 0.00 24.98
CA ILE A 460 25.19 1.21 24.57
C ILE A 460 26.54 1.22 25.30
N ASP A 461 27.63 1.19 24.53
CA ASP A 461 28.98 1.22 25.07
C ASP A 461 29.45 2.66 25.31
N ASN A 462 29.05 3.60 24.44
CA ASN A 462 29.44 4.99 24.53
C ASN A 462 28.24 5.95 24.50
N PRO A 463 27.60 6.22 25.66
CA PRO A 463 26.39 7.05 25.76
C PRO A 463 26.53 8.49 25.25
N GLU A 464 27.75 9.00 25.11
CA GLU A 464 28.03 10.34 24.56
C GLU A 464 27.99 10.37 23.03
N LYS A 465 28.08 9.21 22.37
CA LYS A 465 28.18 9.08 20.90
C LYS A 465 27.15 8.16 20.29
N GLU A 466 26.53 7.30 21.08
CA GLU A 466 25.65 6.23 20.64
C GLU A 466 24.31 6.34 21.34
N THR A 467 23.27 5.87 20.66
CA THR A 467 21.90 5.80 21.16
C THR A 467 21.22 4.55 20.62
N ALA A 468 20.33 3.97 21.40
CA ALA A 468 19.55 2.82 20.97
C ALA A 468 18.26 3.24 20.25
N PHE A 469 17.81 4.48 20.41
CA PHE A 469 16.53 4.94 19.85
C PHE A 469 16.73 6.05 18.82
N GLU A 470 15.91 6.03 17.77
CA GLU A 470 15.81 7.08 16.77
C GLU A 470 14.78 8.14 17.17
N ASN A 471 15.15 9.40 16.99
CA ASN A 471 14.31 10.58 17.16
C ASN A 471 13.58 10.88 15.85
N CYS A 472 12.42 10.24 15.67
CA CYS A 472 11.62 10.35 14.45
C CYS A 472 10.73 11.59 14.48
N VAL A 473 11.18 12.63 13.80
CA VAL A 473 10.36 13.81 13.51
C VAL A 473 9.72 13.67 12.11
N ALA A 474 8.98 14.67 11.62
CA ALA A 474 8.37 14.63 10.30
C ALA A 474 9.42 14.82 9.18
N ASP A 475 10.31 13.85 9.03
CA ASP A 475 11.37 13.78 8.03
C ASP A 475 11.15 12.67 6.98
N VAL A 476 10.43 11.59 7.29
CA VAL A 476 9.97 10.61 6.28
C VAL A 476 8.50 10.22 6.49
N ASN A 477 8.07 10.11 7.74
CA ASN A 477 6.71 9.81 8.12
C ASN A 477 6.03 11.09 8.63
N ILE A 478 4.94 11.51 7.98
CA ILE A 478 4.20 12.74 8.34
C ILE A 478 2.77 12.33 8.73
N PRO A 479 2.28 12.69 9.94
CA PRO A 479 2.76 13.76 10.85
C PRO A 479 3.96 13.37 11.73
N VAL A 480 4.47 14.31 12.55
CA VAL A 480 5.48 14.01 13.59
C VAL A 480 4.95 12.98 14.59
N GLY A 481 5.84 12.22 15.22
CA GLY A 481 5.64 11.86 16.62
C GLY A 481 5.84 10.40 17.03
N GLU A 482 7.08 9.92 17.03
CA GLU A 482 7.47 8.68 17.71
C GLU A 482 8.96 8.69 18.11
N VAL A 483 9.35 7.80 19.03
CA VAL A 483 10.74 7.37 19.20
C VAL A 483 10.76 5.85 19.04
N PHE A 484 11.69 5.30 18.27
CA PHE A 484 11.68 3.88 17.91
C PHE A 484 13.07 3.24 17.97
N THR A 485 13.10 1.91 18.05
CA THR A 485 14.33 1.09 18.03
C THR A 485 14.07 -0.23 17.34
N SER A 486 15.10 -0.84 16.73
CA SER A 486 15.10 -2.30 16.53
C SER A 486 15.45 -2.99 17.85
N PRO A 487 14.55 -3.77 18.46
CA PRO A 487 14.81 -4.35 19.75
C PRO A 487 15.77 -5.55 19.66
N VAL A 488 16.45 -5.83 20.76
CA VAL A 488 17.17 -7.11 20.91
C VAL A 488 16.13 -8.22 21.09
N LEU A 489 16.21 -9.28 20.29
CA LEU A 489 15.21 -10.36 20.36
C LEU A 489 15.40 -11.20 21.62
N GLU A 490 16.63 -11.63 21.92
CA GLU A 490 16.92 -12.46 23.08
C GLU A 490 16.54 -11.76 24.39
N GLY A 491 15.64 -12.37 25.17
CA GLY A 491 15.13 -11.79 26.41
C GLY A 491 13.93 -10.85 26.24
N THR A 492 13.50 -10.55 25.01
CA THR A 492 12.21 -9.88 24.73
C THR A 492 11.08 -10.91 24.82
N ASN A 493 10.21 -10.78 25.81
CA ASN A 493 9.22 -11.82 26.15
C ASN A 493 7.94 -11.20 26.71
N GLY A 494 6.82 -11.88 26.47
CA GLY A 494 5.55 -11.52 27.09
C GLY A 494 4.39 -11.53 26.11
N VAL A 495 3.31 -10.85 26.48
CA VAL A 495 2.07 -10.78 25.72
C VAL A 495 1.84 -9.34 25.28
N LEU A 496 1.62 -9.16 23.98
CA LEU A 496 1.02 -7.96 23.39
C LEU A 496 -0.46 -8.23 23.20
N HIS A 497 -1.31 -7.34 23.72
CA HIS A 497 -2.75 -7.43 23.59
C HIS A 497 -3.33 -6.07 23.19
N VAL A 498 -4.28 -6.07 22.25
CA VAL A 498 -5.03 -4.87 21.86
C VAL A 498 -6.51 -5.24 21.74
N SER A 499 -7.39 -4.45 22.36
CA SER A 499 -8.82 -4.78 22.38
C SER A 499 -9.46 -4.73 20.99
N LYS A 500 -9.02 -3.78 20.16
CA LYS A 500 -9.46 -3.57 18.78
C LYS A 500 -8.38 -2.81 18.02
N VAL A 501 -8.03 -3.26 16.82
CA VAL A 501 -7.04 -2.59 15.95
C VAL A 501 -7.39 -2.82 14.48
N TYR A 502 -7.03 -1.88 13.61
CA TYR A 502 -7.19 -2.00 12.16
C TYR A 502 -5.82 -2.04 11.51
N LEU A 503 -5.54 -3.11 10.78
CA LEU A 503 -4.26 -3.36 10.12
C LEU A 503 -4.56 -3.76 8.67
N HIS A 504 -3.91 -3.13 7.69
CA HIS A 504 -4.11 -3.45 6.26
C HIS A 504 -5.59 -3.45 5.81
N GLU A 505 -6.36 -2.44 6.22
CA GLU A 505 -7.82 -2.32 5.98
C GLU A 505 -8.70 -3.40 6.65
N LEU A 506 -8.09 -4.29 7.44
CA LEU A 506 -8.72 -5.39 8.12
C LEU A 506 -8.83 -5.09 9.62
N GLN A 507 -10.01 -5.33 10.19
CA GLN A 507 -10.23 -5.16 11.63
C GLN A 507 -9.82 -6.44 12.39
N TYR A 508 -9.18 -6.28 13.54
CA TYR A 508 -8.90 -7.34 14.50
C TYR A 508 -9.55 -7.04 15.85
N GLN A 509 -10.24 -8.03 16.41
CA GLN A 509 -10.89 -7.93 17.71
C GLN A 509 -10.16 -8.81 18.72
N ASP A 510 -9.87 -8.28 19.92
CA ASP A 510 -9.14 -8.96 21.00
C ASP A 510 -7.84 -9.63 20.51
N LEU A 511 -7.05 -8.89 19.71
CA LEU A 511 -5.80 -9.38 19.13
C LEU A 511 -4.76 -9.60 20.24
N GLU A 512 -4.19 -10.80 20.30
CA GLU A 512 -3.17 -11.16 21.26
C GLU A 512 -2.03 -11.90 20.57
N ILE A 513 -0.79 -11.48 20.83
CA ILE A 513 0.43 -12.08 20.31
C ILE A 513 1.38 -12.35 21.48
N THR A 514 1.84 -13.59 21.60
CA THR A 514 2.82 -14.01 22.61
C THR A 514 4.20 -14.07 22.00
N PHE A 515 5.16 -13.37 22.60
CA PHE A 515 6.55 -13.35 22.19
C PHE A 515 7.42 -14.18 23.12
N LYS A 516 8.32 -14.94 22.52
CA LYS A 516 9.43 -15.60 23.21
C LYS A 516 10.73 -15.30 22.49
N ASP A 517 11.68 -14.72 23.22
CA ASP A 517 12.95 -14.23 22.67
C ASP A 517 12.74 -13.45 21.37
N GLY A 518 11.80 -12.50 21.40
CA GLY A 518 11.46 -11.60 20.31
C GLY A 518 10.74 -12.25 19.12
N MET A 519 10.51 -13.56 19.13
CA MET A 519 9.79 -14.27 18.06
C MET A 519 8.34 -14.53 18.46
N ILE A 520 7.42 -14.45 17.49
CA ILE A 520 6.02 -14.86 17.71
C ILE A 520 5.98 -16.35 18.04
N GLN A 521 5.50 -16.67 19.25
CA GLN A 521 5.30 -18.04 19.74
C GLN A 521 3.85 -18.50 19.57
N ASP A 522 2.88 -17.62 19.81
CA ASP A 522 1.45 -17.92 19.67
C ASP A 522 0.66 -16.63 19.39
N TYR A 523 -0.55 -16.78 18.84
CA TYR A 523 -1.44 -15.68 18.49
C TYR A 523 -2.91 -16.08 18.48
N ARG A 524 -3.81 -15.13 18.77
CA ARG A 524 -5.26 -15.30 18.65
C ARG A 524 -5.97 -13.96 18.40
N CYS A 525 -7.18 -14.04 17.87
CA CYS A 525 -8.16 -12.94 17.83
C CYS A 525 -9.58 -13.53 17.99
N SER A 526 -10.59 -12.67 18.05
CA SER A 526 -12.00 -13.02 18.28
C SER A 526 -12.93 -12.52 17.16
N ASN A 527 -12.43 -12.43 15.93
CA ASN A 527 -13.19 -11.95 14.76
C ASN A 527 -14.32 -12.90 14.32
N PHE A 528 -14.15 -14.19 14.52
CA PHE A 528 -15.06 -15.27 14.13
C PHE A 528 -15.35 -16.20 15.31
N ASP A 529 -16.49 -16.88 15.27
CA ASP A 529 -16.88 -17.86 16.30
C ASP A 529 -15.95 -19.08 16.37
N GLU A 530 -15.32 -19.43 15.24
CA GLU A 530 -14.43 -20.58 15.12
C GLU A 530 -12.95 -20.17 15.29
N GLU A 531 -12.28 -20.74 16.30
CA GLU A 531 -10.88 -20.43 16.63
C GLU A 531 -9.92 -20.66 15.45
N ASN A 532 -10.11 -21.71 14.66
CA ASN A 532 -9.27 -21.99 13.50
C ASN A 532 -9.33 -20.87 12.46
N LYS A 533 -10.50 -20.26 12.24
CA LYS A 533 -10.67 -19.13 11.31
C LYS A 533 -9.95 -17.88 11.81
N ASN A 534 -9.99 -17.62 13.13
CA ASN A 534 -9.24 -16.51 13.74
C ASN A 534 -7.73 -16.68 13.57
N ARG A 535 -7.22 -17.90 13.71
CA ARG A 535 -5.80 -18.19 13.51
C ARG A 535 -5.39 -18.07 12.04
N GLU A 536 -6.18 -18.61 11.11
CA GLU A 536 -5.95 -18.48 9.67
C GLU A 536 -5.96 -17.02 9.22
N TYR A 537 -6.88 -16.22 9.76
CA TYR A 537 -6.96 -14.79 9.49
C TYR A 537 -5.70 -14.02 9.91
N ILE A 538 -5.11 -14.33 11.07
CA ILE A 538 -3.82 -13.75 11.50
C ILE A 538 -2.67 -14.29 10.65
N TYR A 539 -2.65 -15.59 10.35
CA TYR A 539 -1.61 -16.23 9.55
C TYR A 539 -1.49 -15.63 8.14
N ASP A 540 -2.63 -15.42 7.48
CA ASP A 540 -2.68 -14.88 6.13
C ASP A 540 -2.29 -13.40 6.05
N ASN A 541 -2.73 -12.61 7.03
CA ASN A 541 -2.73 -11.15 6.91
C ASN A 541 -1.69 -10.43 7.80
N ILE A 542 -1.29 -11.02 8.93
CA ILE A 542 -0.22 -10.46 9.81
C ILE A 542 1.09 -11.23 9.60
N LEU A 543 1.04 -12.55 9.60
CA LEU A 543 2.26 -13.37 9.40
C LEU A 543 2.64 -13.48 7.92
N HIS A 544 1.79 -13.05 6.99
CA HIS A 544 1.99 -13.18 5.54
C HIS A 544 2.42 -14.60 5.13
N LYS A 545 1.80 -15.60 5.78
CA LYS A 545 2.07 -17.03 5.59
C LYS A 545 3.48 -17.48 5.98
N HIS A 546 4.18 -16.71 6.79
CA HIS A 546 5.40 -17.16 7.46
C HIS A 546 5.06 -17.95 8.73
N PRO A 547 5.85 -18.97 9.11
CA PRO A 547 5.60 -19.74 10.32
C PRO A 547 5.67 -18.91 11.62
N THR A 548 6.49 -17.86 11.62
CA THR A 548 6.70 -16.92 12.72
C THR A 548 7.36 -15.66 12.15
N LEU A 549 7.28 -14.55 12.90
CA LEU A 549 7.96 -13.29 12.61
C LEU A 549 8.70 -12.79 13.86
N PRO A 550 9.82 -12.05 13.71
CA PRO A 550 10.45 -11.35 14.82
C PRO A 550 9.69 -10.06 15.15
N LEU A 551 9.92 -9.53 16.36
CA LEU A 551 9.61 -8.16 16.73
C LEU A 551 10.68 -7.25 16.09
N GLY A 552 10.35 -6.65 14.95
CA GLY A 552 11.26 -5.82 14.15
C GLY A 552 11.45 -4.42 14.72
N GLU A 553 10.44 -3.91 15.45
CA GLU A 553 10.45 -2.58 16.02
C GLU A 553 9.70 -2.52 17.36
N PHE A 554 10.20 -1.65 18.24
CA PHE A 554 9.44 -1.10 19.35
C PHE A 554 9.52 0.41 19.33
N ALA A 555 8.38 1.08 19.53
CA ALA A 555 8.29 2.52 19.52
C ALA A 555 7.28 3.08 20.52
N ILE A 556 7.44 4.37 20.83
CA ILE A 556 6.53 5.15 21.65
C ILE A 556 6.06 6.36 20.83
N GLY A 557 4.83 6.29 20.32
CA GLY A 557 4.15 7.42 19.72
C GLY A 557 3.99 8.58 20.71
N THR A 558 4.17 9.80 20.22
CA THR A 558 4.12 11.05 21.02
C THR A 558 3.08 12.05 20.52
N ASN A 559 2.30 11.73 19.48
CA ASN A 559 1.33 12.63 18.89
C ASN A 559 -0.05 12.57 19.58
N THR A 560 -0.09 13.07 20.81
CA THR A 560 -1.34 13.19 21.59
C THR A 560 -2.35 14.15 20.98
N THR A 561 -1.89 15.07 20.11
CA THR A 561 -2.77 15.95 19.33
C THR A 561 -3.61 15.15 18.34
N ALA A 562 -2.99 14.25 17.58
CA ALA A 562 -3.69 13.34 16.68
C ALA A 562 -4.65 12.43 17.46
N TYR A 563 -4.22 11.91 18.61
CA TYR A 563 -5.06 11.08 19.47
C TYR A 563 -6.35 11.79 19.93
N VAL A 564 -6.24 13.04 20.40
CA VAL A 564 -7.40 13.82 20.84
C VAL A 564 -8.29 14.20 19.66
N ALA A 565 -7.72 14.55 18.51
CA ALA A 565 -8.49 14.82 17.30
C ALA A 565 -9.28 13.58 16.86
N ALA A 566 -8.66 12.41 16.86
CA ALA A 566 -9.30 11.16 16.51
C ALA A 566 -10.52 10.88 17.39
N LYS A 567 -10.37 11.02 18.71
CA LYS A 567 -11.46 10.92 19.68
C LYS A 567 -12.55 11.96 19.51
N LYS A 568 -12.18 13.22 19.28
CA LYS A 568 -13.13 14.33 19.10
C LYS A 568 -14.08 14.07 17.93
N TYR A 569 -13.57 13.46 16.86
CA TYR A 569 -14.36 13.18 15.65
C TYR A 569 -14.88 11.74 15.58
N GLY A 570 -14.44 10.84 16.46
CA GLY A 570 -14.83 9.43 16.47
C GLY A 570 -14.30 8.67 15.25
N ILE A 571 -13.06 8.93 14.87
CA ILE A 571 -12.43 8.42 13.62
C ILE A 571 -11.27 7.47 13.87
N GLU A 572 -11.05 7.02 15.10
CA GLU A 572 -9.92 6.16 15.49
C GLU A 572 -9.83 4.89 14.65
N GLU A 573 -11.00 4.32 14.30
CA GLU A 573 -11.11 3.12 13.48
C GLU A 573 -10.91 3.33 11.98
N LYS A 574 -10.85 4.58 11.54
CA LYS A 574 -10.71 4.95 10.13
C LYS A 574 -9.33 5.53 9.80
N LEU A 575 -8.43 5.64 10.79
CA LEU A 575 -7.07 6.14 10.60
C LEU A 575 -6.20 5.11 9.89
N THR A 576 -5.32 5.59 9.01
CA THR A 576 -4.21 4.78 8.50
C THR A 576 -3.21 4.49 9.61
N ILE A 577 -2.43 3.41 9.45
CA ILE A 577 -1.39 3.02 10.40
C ILE A 577 -0.38 4.15 10.63
N LEU A 578 -0.05 4.91 9.58
CA LEU A 578 0.86 6.06 9.66
C LEU A 578 0.45 7.07 10.74
N ILE A 579 -0.84 7.29 10.96
CA ILE A 579 -1.31 8.22 12.00
C ILE A 579 -1.49 7.46 13.32
N ALA A 580 -2.05 6.25 13.26
CA ALA A 580 -2.36 5.46 14.44
C ALA A 580 -1.10 5.10 15.26
N GLU A 581 0.01 4.74 14.63
CA GLU A 581 1.28 4.41 15.30
C GLU A 581 1.80 5.56 16.17
N LYS A 582 1.53 6.81 15.76
CA LYS A 582 1.99 8.01 16.47
C LYS A 582 1.14 8.32 17.70
N MET A 583 0.05 7.59 17.94
CA MET A 583 -0.96 7.81 18.99
C MET A 583 -0.85 6.86 20.18
N GLY A 584 0.25 6.10 20.30
CA GLY A 584 0.50 5.18 21.41
C GLY A 584 1.83 4.44 21.23
N PRO A 585 2.25 3.57 22.17
CA PRO A 585 3.33 2.63 21.89
C PRO A 585 2.89 1.61 20.85
N HIS A 586 3.77 1.29 19.92
CA HIS A 586 3.55 0.28 18.90
C HIS A 586 4.72 -0.68 18.75
N PHE A 587 4.39 -1.81 18.11
CA PHE A 587 5.23 -2.99 18.01
C PHE A 587 5.10 -3.53 16.59
N ALA A 588 6.18 -3.50 15.82
CA ALA A 588 6.16 -4.04 14.47
C ALA A 588 6.55 -5.52 14.48
N VAL A 589 5.68 -6.37 13.93
CA VAL A 589 6.03 -7.76 13.62
C VAL A 589 6.51 -7.86 12.17
N GLY A 590 7.64 -8.53 11.96
CA GLY A 590 8.29 -8.61 10.66
C GLY A 590 9.71 -8.04 10.67
N ASP A 591 10.14 -7.51 9.54
CA ASP A 591 11.50 -7.02 9.35
C ASP A 591 11.80 -5.77 10.19
N THR A 592 13.09 -5.54 10.47
CA THR A 592 13.54 -4.29 11.12
C THR A 592 13.16 -3.06 10.31
N CYS A 593 12.90 -1.94 11.00
CA CYS A 593 12.66 -0.63 10.39
C CYS A 593 13.84 -0.16 9.48
N TYR A 594 15.03 -0.71 9.69
CA TYR A 594 16.23 -0.44 8.88
C TYR A 594 16.47 -1.45 7.77
N SER A 595 15.46 -2.24 7.36
CA SER A 595 15.62 -3.27 6.34
C SER A 595 16.33 -2.75 5.09
N TRP A 596 17.42 -3.41 4.69
CA TRP A 596 18.32 -3.04 3.59
C TRP A 596 19.16 -1.78 3.80
N SER A 597 19.07 -1.16 4.98
CA SER A 597 19.78 0.06 5.37
C SER A 597 20.55 -0.11 6.69
N GLU A 598 20.70 -1.33 7.20
CA GLU A 598 21.30 -1.60 8.52
C GLU A 598 22.79 -1.22 8.58
N GLU A 599 23.48 -1.26 7.45
CA GLU A 599 24.89 -0.83 7.33
C GLU A 599 25.04 0.70 7.20
N VAL A 600 23.95 1.44 6.95
CA VAL A 600 23.97 2.90 6.83
C VAL A 600 24.13 3.51 8.21
N ARG A 601 25.13 4.38 8.39
CA ARG A 601 25.29 5.14 9.63
C ARG A 601 24.28 6.27 9.64
N VAL A 602 23.38 6.25 10.61
CA VAL A 602 22.32 7.23 10.80
C VAL A 602 22.49 7.86 12.18
N PHE A 603 22.14 9.13 12.29
CA PHE A 603 22.43 9.94 13.47
C PHE A 603 21.19 10.72 13.89
N ASN A 604 20.93 10.75 15.19
CA ASN A 604 19.92 11.63 15.75
C ASN A 604 20.34 13.10 15.59
N PRO A 605 19.39 14.06 15.71
CA PRO A 605 19.68 15.49 15.64
C PRO A 605 20.74 15.99 16.64
N ASN A 606 20.89 15.29 17.77
CA ASN A 606 21.93 15.56 18.77
C ASN A 606 23.34 15.06 18.36
N GLY A 607 23.48 14.39 17.22
CA GLY A 607 24.73 13.85 16.67
C GLY A 607 25.11 12.46 17.16
N LYS A 608 24.31 11.79 17.99
CA LYS A 608 24.54 10.40 18.41
C LYS A 608 24.18 9.42 17.29
N GLU A 609 25.04 8.44 17.06
CA GLU A 609 24.81 7.36 16.12
C GLU A 609 23.80 6.36 16.66
N ILE A 610 22.81 6.02 15.85
CA ILE A 610 21.83 4.99 16.21
C ILE A 610 22.45 3.63 15.89
N ILE A 611 22.63 2.81 16.93
CA ILE A 611 23.30 1.50 16.82
C ILE A 611 22.32 0.34 16.67
N ALA A 612 21.09 0.50 17.16
CA ALA A 612 20.07 -0.55 17.19
C ALA A 612 19.33 -0.66 15.84
N LYS A 613 20.03 -1.15 14.82
CA LYS A 613 19.50 -1.27 13.45
C LYS A 613 19.20 -2.70 13.01
N ASP A 614 19.86 -3.67 13.63
CA ASP A 614 19.66 -5.08 13.37
C ASP A 614 19.43 -5.87 14.66
N ASN A 615 19.04 -7.12 14.46
CA ASN A 615 18.71 -8.08 15.49
C ASN A 615 19.16 -9.47 15.05
N SER A 616 18.98 -10.50 15.89
CA SER A 616 19.50 -11.85 15.61
C SER A 616 18.89 -12.54 14.38
N VAL A 617 17.82 -11.99 13.80
CA VAL A 617 17.26 -12.46 12.52
C VAL A 617 17.77 -11.63 11.35
N SER A 618 17.66 -10.30 11.40
CA SER A 618 18.10 -9.41 10.32
C SER A 618 19.62 -9.44 10.09
N ILE A 619 20.42 -9.79 11.11
CA ILE A 619 21.87 -9.98 10.97
C ILE A 619 22.24 -11.17 10.07
N LEU A 620 21.34 -12.15 9.91
CA LEU A 620 21.54 -13.30 9.04
C LEU A 620 21.74 -12.89 7.58
N ARG A 621 21.43 -11.63 7.20
CA ARG A 621 21.71 -11.08 5.86
C ARG A 621 23.18 -11.17 5.46
N LYS A 622 24.08 -11.16 6.45
CA LYS A 622 25.54 -11.30 6.24
C LYS A 622 25.94 -12.72 5.86
N GLU A 623 25.10 -13.71 6.15
CA GLU A 623 25.30 -15.12 5.82
C GLU A 623 24.42 -15.55 4.64
N ASP A 624 23.12 -15.26 4.73
CA ASP A 624 22.08 -15.62 3.77
C ASP A 624 20.92 -14.62 3.87
N VAL A 625 20.87 -13.70 2.89
CA VAL A 625 19.83 -12.66 2.75
C VAL A 625 18.41 -13.24 2.75
N SER A 626 18.21 -14.47 2.27
CA SER A 626 16.88 -15.09 2.24
C SER A 626 16.32 -15.45 3.62
N LYS A 627 17.17 -15.44 4.67
CA LYS A 627 16.79 -15.72 6.06
C LYS A 627 16.55 -14.46 6.89
N ALA A 628 16.86 -13.28 6.36
CA ALA A 628 16.86 -12.03 7.10
C ALA A 628 15.62 -11.15 6.84
N TYR A 629 15.02 -11.28 5.65
CA TYR A 629 13.93 -10.41 5.20
C TYR A 629 12.70 -11.20 4.78
N TYR A 630 11.62 -11.01 5.53
CA TYR A 630 10.28 -11.53 5.31
C TYR A 630 9.45 -10.67 4.35
N GLN A 631 9.90 -9.45 4.03
CA GLN A 631 9.19 -8.48 3.18
C GLN A 631 7.85 -8.02 3.76
N CYS A 632 7.77 -7.96 5.09
CA CYS A 632 6.63 -7.45 5.84
C CYS A 632 7.09 -6.69 7.08
N HIS A 633 6.28 -5.73 7.50
CA HIS A 633 6.45 -4.93 8.70
C HIS A 633 5.05 -4.43 9.07
N THR A 634 4.49 -4.93 10.17
CA THR A 634 3.12 -4.62 10.58
C THR A 634 3.11 -4.05 11.99
N ASP A 635 2.84 -2.75 12.10
CA ASP A 635 2.76 -2.02 13.36
C ASP A 635 1.45 -2.27 14.09
N ILE A 636 1.56 -2.61 15.37
CA ILE A 636 0.41 -2.87 16.25
C ILE A 636 0.49 -1.90 17.42
N THR A 637 -0.41 -0.92 17.43
CA THR A 637 -0.45 0.16 18.45
C THR A 637 -1.39 -0.17 19.60
N ILE A 638 -0.93 0.08 20.83
CA ILE A 638 -1.79 0.07 22.03
C ILE A 638 -2.31 1.50 22.27
N PRO A 639 -3.63 1.73 22.32
CA PRO A 639 -4.18 3.05 22.66
C PRO A 639 -3.74 3.52 24.05
N TYR A 640 -3.49 4.83 24.24
CA TYR A 640 -3.07 5.37 25.54
C TYR A 640 -4.01 5.01 26.72
N GLU A 641 -5.32 4.93 26.47
CA GLU A 641 -6.31 4.59 27.50
C GLU A 641 -6.27 3.12 27.94
N GLU A 642 -5.65 2.26 27.13
CA GLU A 642 -5.42 0.85 27.43
C GLU A 642 -4.07 0.62 28.13
N LEU A 643 -3.29 1.68 28.40
CA LEU A 643 -1.99 1.57 29.05
C LEU A 643 -2.08 1.87 30.54
N LYS A 644 -1.46 1.00 31.33
CA LYS A 644 -1.23 1.24 32.75
C LYS A 644 0.12 1.89 32.99
N ARG A 645 1.19 1.37 32.39
CA ARG A 645 2.54 1.94 32.55
C ARG A 645 3.48 1.58 31.39
N ILE A 646 4.42 2.48 31.14
CA ILE A 646 5.64 2.21 30.37
C ILE A 646 6.83 2.62 31.25
N ASP A 647 7.64 1.65 31.61
CA ASP A 647 8.75 1.83 32.52
C ASP A 647 10.07 1.39 31.89
N VAL A 648 11.09 2.24 31.96
CA VAL A 648 12.46 1.85 31.63
C VAL A 648 13.10 1.27 32.88
N ILE A 649 13.56 0.03 32.80
CA ILE A 649 14.26 -0.64 33.88
C ILE A 649 15.75 -0.65 33.56
N THR A 650 16.52 0.06 34.37
CA THR A 650 17.97 0.20 34.22
C THR A 650 18.71 -1.04 34.76
N ARG A 651 20.00 -1.16 34.46
CA ARG A 651 20.84 -2.30 34.88
C ARG A 651 20.99 -2.45 36.40
N ASP A 652 20.87 -1.35 37.15
CA ASP A 652 20.89 -1.34 38.61
C ASP A 652 19.50 -1.58 39.22
N GLY A 653 18.48 -1.83 38.39
CA GLY A 653 17.11 -2.08 38.80
C GLY A 653 16.31 -0.82 39.15
N CYS A 654 16.84 0.38 38.85
CA CYS A 654 16.08 1.61 38.94
C CYS A 654 14.96 1.61 37.90
N LYS A 655 13.87 2.28 38.25
CA LYS A 655 12.67 2.37 37.46
C LYS A 655 12.47 3.82 37.04
N LEU A 656 12.52 4.10 35.73
CA LEU A 656 12.18 5.40 35.15
C LEU A 656 10.82 5.30 34.48
N ALA A 657 9.81 5.98 35.04
CA ALA A 657 8.47 5.99 34.47
C ALA A 657 8.40 6.96 33.28
N ILE A 658 7.99 6.47 32.12
CA ILE A 658 7.73 7.28 30.93
C ILE A 658 6.27 7.71 30.90
N LEU A 659 5.38 6.74 31.11
CA LEU A 659 3.94 6.90 31.05
C LEU A 659 3.29 6.15 32.21
N GLU A 660 2.31 6.79 32.88
CA GLU A 660 1.45 6.18 33.90
C GLU A 660 -0.01 6.52 33.59
N ASP A 661 -0.89 5.50 33.61
CA ASP A 661 -2.33 5.62 33.37
C ASP A 661 -2.69 6.51 32.16
N GLY A 662 -2.01 6.28 31.02
CA GLY A 662 -2.25 7.00 29.76
C GLY A 662 -1.71 8.43 29.70
N ARG A 663 -0.87 8.86 30.66
CA ARG A 663 -0.26 10.21 30.72
C ARG A 663 1.25 10.14 30.80
N PHE A 664 1.93 11.04 30.11
CA PHE A 664 3.40 11.13 30.17
C PHE A 664 3.83 11.75 31.51
N VAL A 665 4.72 11.09 32.25
CA VAL A 665 5.16 11.53 33.59
C VAL A 665 6.66 11.84 33.67
N LEU A 666 7.41 11.53 32.61
CA LEU A 666 8.83 11.85 32.52
C LEU A 666 9.04 13.36 32.41
N ALA A 667 10.00 13.91 33.16
CA ALA A 667 10.36 15.31 33.06
C ALA A 667 10.78 15.68 31.62
N GLY A 668 10.27 16.81 31.09
CA GLY A 668 10.51 17.25 29.71
C GLY A 668 9.47 16.75 28.70
N THR A 669 8.48 15.97 29.13
CA THR A 669 7.39 15.45 28.28
C THR A 669 6.03 16.12 28.54
N GLU A 670 5.99 17.17 29.37
CA GLU A 670 4.75 17.77 29.88
C GLU A 670 3.84 18.30 28.77
N ILE A 671 4.44 18.84 27.70
CA ILE A 671 3.70 19.38 26.55
C ILE A 671 2.85 18.32 25.84
N LEU A 672 3.24 17.04 25.90
CA LEU A 672 2.44 15.95 25.31
C LEU A 672 1.12 15.78 26.05
N ASN A 673 1.00 16.21 27.31
CA ASN A 673 -0.25 16.13 28.05
C ASN A 673 -1.20 17.32 27.81
N GLU A 674 -0.74 18.42 27.19
CA GLU A 674 -1.59 19.59 26.95
C GLU A 674 -2.83 19.28 26.10
N PRO A 675 -2.75 18.55 24.97
CA PRO A 675 -3.93 18.16 24.20
C PRO A 675 -4.89 17.32 25.04
N LEU A 676 -4.36 16.39 25.84
CA LEU A 676 -5.14 15.46 26.64
C LEU A 676 -5.93 16.18 27.76
N ILE A 677 -5.34 17.20 28.39
CA ILE A 677 -6.01 18.01 29.42
C ILE A 677 -7.12 18.88 28.81
N ASN A 678 -6.89 19.40 27.61
CA ASN A 678 -7.84 20.28 26.93
C ASN A 678 -8.98 19.52 26.25
N GLY A 679 -8.76 18.26 25.87
CA GLY A 679 -9.79 17.38 25.31
C GLY A 679 -10.80 16.85 26.33
N ASP A 680 -10.48 16.89 27.62
CA ASP A 680 -11.39 16.51 28.73
C ASP A 680 -12.35 17.65 29.13
N LYS A 681 -12.32 18.80 28.44
CA LYS A 681 -13.22 19.96 28.61
C LYS A 681 -14.18 20.09 27.44
#